data_AF-A0A3A1Y6B0-F1
#
_entry.id   AF-A0A3A1Y6B0-F1
#
_cell.length_a   1.000
_cell.length_b   1.000
_cell.length_c   1.000
_cell.angle_alpha   90.00
_cell.angle_beta   90.00
_cell.angle_gamma   90.00
#
_symmetry.space_group_name_H-M   'P 1'
#
loop_
_entity.id
_entity.type
_entity.pdbx_description
1 polymer ?
#
loop_
_entity_poly.entity_id
_entity_poly.type
_entity_poly.pdbx_seq_one_letter_code
_entity_poly.pdbx_strand_id
1 'polypeptide(L)'
;MKKLKLFLGLGLVASATAIGAGYFTYNAKYRATDPIFAHLPNKIKEQRIDSTKVELTFTTIESLKRFLNSYISKFNDPRGQALDLSFINMSHIDNIDRLFAGTYKKNDIGFIEKCTSYSFTGVNIDFSTFNTSNVKSMQETFACANINSDLSKLDTSNVTNMSYMFARADKFNQDISFWDVSKVTNMQGMFYGASSFNQNISNWDVANVTNMSSMFHEASSFNQNIGNWDVSNVTNMSYMFSGTYEFPHKFNQNIGNWDVSRVTNMSGMFYEARSFNQNIGDWDVSNVTNMSNMFAGAFRFPHKFNQNIGNWDVSNVTNMSRMFSYASSFNQYIGNWDVSNVTNMSYMFSGTNEFPHKFNQNIGNWDVSKVTDMSGMFSSARSFNQNIGKWDVSKVTDMSFMFNSASSFNQNIGNWDVSNVTNMRYMFASTYDFPHKFNQNIGNWDVSKVTNMGSMFKEAYYFNQNIGNWDVSNVTYMGSMFAGASSFNQNIGKWDVSKVTDMSRMFYNASSFNQNIGNWDVSQVTDMREMFYKAKTFNKNIGKWDVSKVTNMSSMFNEVQLFNQNIGNWDVSKVTDMSSMFAGTYDFPHKFNQNISNWNVSKVTNMRGMFFQASSFNQNIGNWDVSNVTNMSYMFAGAKAFNQNIGNWDVSRVTNMNSMFSEATSFNRNIGNWDVSKVTDMNGMFYYATSFNQNIGNWNVSKVTYMIGMFFGATAFNQNIRNWDVSNVTSMSFMFTGASSFNKNISNWNVSKVTDWDDIFFYANNMKRANKPPRFR
;
A
#
# COMPACT_ATOMS: atom_id res chain seq x y z
N MET A 1 -38.98 2.10 -51.05
CA MET A 1 -40.16 1.34 -50.57
C MET A 1 -40.37 0.11 -51.46
N LYS A 2 -40.11 -1.10 -50.97
CA LYS A 2 -40.91 -2.32 -51.24
C LYS A 2 -40.40 -3.51 -50.42
N LYS A 3 -41.29 -3.94 -49.53
CA LYS A 3 -41.33 -5.14 -48.68
C LYS A 3 -40.98 -6.46 -49.40
N LEU A 4 -40.27 -7.31 -48.65
CA LEU A 4 -40.65 -8.66 -48.21
C LEU A 4 -41.32 -9.64 -49.22
N LYS A 5 -40.71 -10.82 -49.40
CA LYS A 5 -41.37 -12.11 -49.12
C LYS A 5 -40.42 -13.31 -49.15
N LEU A 6 -40.66 -14.16 -48.15
CA LEU A 6 -40.17 -15.50 -47.85
C LEU A 6 -40.46 -16.52 -48.97
N PHE A 7 -39.60 -17.51 -49.17
CA PHE A 7 -40.01 -18.87 -49.54
C PHE A 7 -39.02 -19.92 -49.01
N LEU A 8 -39.55 -20.86 -48.22
CA LEU A 8 -38.95 -22.16 -47.94
C LEU A 8 -38.94 -23.01 -49.21
N GLY A 9 -37.89 -23.83 -49.38
CA GLY A 9 -37.86 -24.96 -50.31
C GLY A 9 -37.10 -26.12 -49.68
N LEU A 10 -37.84 -27.06 -49.10
CA LEU A 10 -37.39 -28.41 -48.80
C LEU A 10 -37.62 -29.26 -50.05
N GLY A 11 -36.62 -30.05 -50.45
CA GLY A 11 -36.73 -31.11 -51.45
C GLY A 11 -35.34 -31.70 -51.68
N LEU A 12 -34.99 -32.86 -51.11
CA LEU A 12 -35.45 -34.24 -51.32
C LEU A 12 -34.32 -35.04 -51.98
N VAL A 13 -34.07 -36.18 -51.33
CA VAL A 13 -33.12 -37.25 -51.60
C VAL A 13 -33.43 -37.98 -52.91
N ALA A 14 -32.40 -38.34 -53.69
CA ALA A 14 -32.28 -39.56 -54.51
C ALA A 14 -30.83 -39.62 -55.03
N SER A 15 -29.92 -40.39 -54.42
CA SER A 15 -29.67 -41.83 -54.59
C SER A 15 -29.10 -42.22 -55.95
N ALA A 16 -27.85 -42.69 -55.97
CA ALA A 16 -27.48 -43.96 -56.60
C ALA A 16 -26.08 -44.39 -56.14
N THR A 17 -26.10 -45.51 -55.43
CA THR A 17 -24.98 -46.40 -55.10
C THR A 17 -24.22 -46.88 -56.33
N ALA A 18 -22.90 -46.98 -56.20
CA ALA A 18 -22.13 -48.04 -56.85
C ALA A 18 -21.22 -48.68 -55.80
N ILE A 19 -21.65 -49.84 -55.30
CA ILE A 19 -20.72 -50.84 -54.75
C ILE A 19 -19.94 -51.36 -55.96
N GLY A 20 -18.71 -50.90 -56.08
CA GLY A 20 -17.73 -51.45 -56.99
C GLY A 20 -16.47 -51.72 -56.18
N ALA A 21 -16.16 -53.01 -55.95
CA ALA A 21 -14.81 -53.46 -55.68
C ALA A 21 -13.96 -53.14 -56.92
N GLY A 22 -13.55 -51.89 -57.04
CA GLY A 22 -12.63 -51.40 -58.06
C GLY A 22 -11.30 -51.10 -57.38
N TYR A 23 -10.28 -51.87 -57.76
CA TYR A 23 -8.90 -51.48 -57.59
C TYR A 23 -8.75 -50.00 -57.96
N PHE A 24 -8.44 -49.13 -56.99
CA PHE A 24 -7.89 -47.82 -57.30
C PHE A 24 -6.50 -48.05 -57.88
N THR A 25 -6.41 -48.16 -59.20
CA THR A 25 -5.15 -48.03 -59.90
C THR A 25 -4.74 -46.55 -59.88
N TYR A 26 -3.62 -46.29 -59.20
CA TYR A 26 -2.62 -45.24 -59.41
C TYR A 26 -3.09 -43.79 -59.75
N ASN A 27 -2.81 -42.87 -58.80
CA ASN A 27 -2.50 -41.43 -58.99
C ASN A 27 -3.57 -40.33 -58.79
N ALA A 28 -4.79 -40.57 -58.34
CA ALA A 28 -5.72 -39.47 -58.01
C ALA A 28 -5.57 -38.99 -56.55
N LYS A 29 -5.16 -37.73 -56.35
CA LYS A 29 -5.05 -37.07 -55.03
C LYS A 29 -6.45 -36.84 -54.42
N TYR A 30 -6.70 -37.26 -53.18
CA TYR A 30 -7.94 -36.96 -52.46
C TYR A 30 -8.04 -35.46 -52.18
N ARG A 31 -9.15 -34.84 -52.57
CA ARG A 31 -9.40 -33.40 -52.44
C ARG A 31 -10.70 -33.15 -51.67
N ALA A 32 -10.67 -32.20 -50.75
CA ALA A 32 -11.86 -31.71 -50.05
C ALA A 32 -11.71 -30.23 -49.67
N THR A 33 -12.82 -29.52 -49.57
CA THR A 33 -12.89 -28.11 -49.17
C THR A 33 -13.53 -27.98 -47.79
N ASP A 34 -12.87 -27.27 -46.87
CA ASP A 34 -13.25 -27.07 -45.47
C ASP A 34 -13.65 -28.35 -44.71
N PRO A 35 -12.90 -29.46 -44.85
CA PRO A 35 -13.26 -30.72 -44.22
C PRO A 35 -13.18 -30.61 -42.69
N ILE A 36 -14.07 -31.32 -42.00
CA ILE A 36 -13.95 -31.59 -40.57
C ILE A 36 -13.14 -32.87 -40.41
N PHE A 37 -12.06 -32.84 -39.63
CA PHE A 37 -11.13 -33.97 -39.47
C PHE A 37 -11.84 -35.30 -39.11
N ALA A 38 -12.85 -35.26 -38.24
CA ALA A 38 -13.62 -36.44 -37.84
C ALA A 38 -14.40 -37.11 -39.00
N HIS A 39 -14.76 -36.34 -40.03
CA HIS A 39 -15.52 -36.80 -41.20
C HIS A 39 -14.63 -37.26 -42.36
N LEU A 40 -13.30 -37.19 -42.23
CA LEU A 40 -12.41 -37.76 -43.23
C LEU A 40 -12.56 -39.29 -43.30
N PRO A 41 -12.35 -39.92 -44.48
CA PRO A 41 -12.32 -41.36 -44.62
C PRO A 41 -11.34 -42.01 -43.64
N ASN A 42 -11.69 -43.16 -43.06
CA ASN A 42 -10.88 -43.85 -42.03
C ASN A 42 -9.41 -44.04 -42.47
N LYS A 43 -9.19 -44.46 -43.73
CA LYS A 43 -7.84 -44.62 -44.33
C LYS A 43 -6.97 -43.35 -44.31
N ILE A 44 -7.58 -42.16 -44.24
CA ILE A 44 -6.88 -40.88 -44.18
C ILE A 44 -6.71 -40.42 -42.72
N LYS A 45 -7.76 -40.53 -41.88
CA LYS A 45 -7.71 -40.02 -40.49
C LYS A 45 -7.01 -40.93 -39.48
N GLU A 46 -6.65 -42.15 -39.81
CA GLU A 46 -5.97 -43.10 -38.91
C GLU A 46 -4.45 -42.98 -38.89
N GLN A 47 -3.85 -42.26 -39.84
CA GLN A 47 -2.41 -42.04 -39.98
C GLN A 47 -2.10 -40.57 -40.27
N ARG A 48 -0.81 -40.18 -40.16
CA ARG A 48 -0.36 -38.86 -40.63
C ARG A 48 -0.67 -38.72 -42.14
N ILE A 49 -1.20 -37.57 -42.52
CA ILE A 49 -1.67 -37.33 -43.89
C ILE A 49 -0.46 -37.26 -44.84
N ASP A 50 -0.49 -38.10 -45.87
CA ASP A 50 0.50 -38.12 -46.95
C ASP A 50 0.15 -37.05 -47.99
N SER A 51 0.97 -36.01 -48.05
CA SER A 51 0.79 -34.83 -48.93
C SER A 51 0.89 -35.14 -50.42
N THR A 52 1.46 -36.29 -50.80
CA THR A 52 1.45 -36.76 -52.20
C THR A 52 0.08 -37.30 -52.61
N LYS A 53 -0.74 -37.71 -51.63
CA LYS A 53 -2.05 -38.36 -51.84
C LYS A 53 -3.25 -37.51 -51.42
N VAL A 54 -3.06 -36.47 -50.60
CA VAL A 54 -4.14 -35.66 -50.04
C VAL A 54 -3.87 -34.16 -50.23
N GLU A 55 -4.89 -33.40 -50.61
CA GLU A 55 -4.88 -31.94 -50.64
C GLU A 55 -6.19 -31.39 -50.11
N LEU A 56 -6.15 -30.61 -49.03
CA LEU A 56 -7.32 -30.06 -48.37
C LEU A 56 -7.31 -28.55 -48.52
N THR A 57 -8.35 -28.00 -49.14
CA THR A 57 -8.48 -26.54 -49.31
C THR A 57 -9.29 -25.96 -48.16
N PHE A 58 -8.82 -24.89 -47.55
CA PHE A 58 -9.55 -24.16 -46.52
C PHE A 58 -9.85 -22.75 -47.01
N THR A 59 -11.10 -22.32 -46.84
CA THR A 59 -11.58 -21.00 -47.27
C THR A 59 -11.73 -20.02 -46.11
N THR A 60 -11.68 -20.50 -44.86
CA THR A 60 -11.81 -19.69 -43.64
C THR A 60 -10.78 -20.08 -42.59
N ILE A 61 -10.39 -19.14 -41.72
CA ILE A 61 -9.47 -19.43 -40.63
C ILE A 61 -10.11 -20.34 -39.57
N GLU A 62 -11.43 -20.26 -39.38
CA GLU A 62 -12.18 -21.09 -38.42
C GLU A 62 -12.20 -22.56 -38.83
N SER A 63 -12.44 -22.85 -40.11
CA SER A 63 -12.42 -24.22 -40.62
C SER A 63 -11.02 -24.84 -40.51
N LEU A 64 -9.99 -24.07 -40.88
CA LEU A 64 -8.59 -24.47 -40.76
C LEU A 64 -8.22 -24.72 -39.28
N LYS A 65 -8.51 -23.79 -38.38
CA LYS A 65 -8.21 -23.91 -36.95
C LYS A 65 -8.90 -25.12 -36.32
N ARG A 66 -10.19 -25.34 -36.63
CA ARG A 66 -10.93 -26.51 -36.16
C ARG A 66 -10.30 -27.82 -36.65
N PHE A 67 -9.89 -27.86 -37.92
CA PHE A 67 -9.21 -29.03 -38.49
C PHE A 67 -7.86 -29.27 -37.82
N LEU A 68 -7.00 -28.25 -37.79
CA LEU A 68 -5.66 -28.33 -37.21
C LEU A 68 -5.71 -28.71 -35.74
N ASN A 69 -6.66 -28.18 -34.96
CA ASN A 69 -6.82 -28.58 -33.56
C ASN A 69 -7.03 -30.08 -33.39
N SER A 70 -7.83 -30.70 -34.27
CA SER A 70 -8.09 -32.13 -34.23
C SER A 70 -6.89 -32.94 -34.75
N TYR A 71 -6.28 -32.49 -35.84
CA TYR A 71 -5.17 -33.18 -36.49
C TYR A 71 -3.88 -33.16 -35.63
N ILE A 72 -3.50 -31.98 -35.13
CA ILE A 72 -2.35 -31.79 -34.24
C ILE A 72 -2.57 -32.56 -32.94
N SER A 73 -3.77 -32.49 -32.34
CA SER A 73 -4.07 -33.25 -31.11
C SER A 73 -3.93 -34.76 -31.29
N LYS A 74 -4.12 -35.30 -32.50
CA LYS A 74 -4.00 -36.73 -32.76
C LYS A 74 -2.58 -37.18 -33.11
N PHE A 75 -1.80 -36.36 -33.81
CA PHE A 75 -0.54 -36.82 -34.43
C PHE A 75 0.71 -36.06 -34.05
N ASN A 76 0.61 -34.93 -33.33
CA ASN A 76 1.77 -34.19 -32.87
C ASN A 76 2.57 -35.00 -31.85
N ASP A 77 3.86 -35.17 -32.14
CA ASP A 77 4.83 -35.76 -31.21
C ASP A 77 5.95 -34.74 -30.96
N PRO A 78 6.02 -34.13 -29.76
CA PRO A 78 7.04 -33.13 -29.43
C PRO A 78 8.48 -33.61 -29.53
N ARG A 79 8.73 -34.93 -29.53
CA ARG A 79 10.08 -35.53 -29.60
C ARG A 79 10.30 -36.36 -30.87
N GLY A 80 9.28 -36.49 -31.71
CA GLY A 80 9.32 -37.30 -32.93
C GLY A 80 9.58 -36.47 -34.19
N GLN A 81 9.27 -37.06 -35.34
CA GLN A 81 9.31 -36.34 -36.62
C GLN A 81 8.26 -35.22 -36.64
N ALA A 82 8.67 -34.04 -37.11
CA ALA A 82 7.80 -32.89 -37.27
C ALA A 82 6.60 -33.19 -38.19
N LEU A 83 5.45 -32.57 -37.90
CA LEU A 83 4.22 -32.77 -38.63
C LEU A 83 4.25 -31.97 -39.95
N ASP A 84 4.24 -32.66 -41.09
CA ASP A 84 4.10 -32.05 -42.41
C ASP A 84 2.67 -31.53 -42.61
N LEU A 85 2.54 -30.27 -43.04
CA LEU A 85 1.27 -29.60 -43.33
C LEU A 85 1.11 -29.22 -44.82
N SER A 86 1.98 -29.70 -45.70
CA SER A 86 1.97 -29.36 -47.14
C SER A 86 0.72 -29.83 -47.90
N PHE A 87 -0.08 -30.73 -47.31
CA PHE A 87 -1.38 -31.10 -47.86
C PHE A 87 -2.43 -29.97 -47.73
N ILE A 88 -2.17 -28.92 -46.97
CA ILE A 88 -3.10 -27.80 -46.74
C ILE A 88 -2.93 -26.74 -47.82
N ASN A 89 -4.01 -26.44 -48.54
CA ASN A 89 -4.10 -25.31 -49.45
C ASN A 89 -4.84 -24.15 -48.77
N MET A 90 -4.11 -23.07 -48.49
CA MET A 90 -4.61 -21.83 -47.87
C MET A 90 -4.68 -20.66 -48.84
N SER A 91 -4.77 -20.90 -50.15
CA SER A 91 -4.78 -19.84 -51.16
C SER A 91 -5.87 -18.77 -50.97
N HIS A 92 -6.94 -19.08 -50.25
CA HIS A 92 -8.08 -18.21 -49.96
C HIS A 92 -8.02 -17.55 -48.57
N ILE A 93 -6.99 -17.81 -47.78
CA ILE A 93 -6.82 -17.31 -46.41
C ILE A 93 -5.64 -16.33 -46.42
N ASP A 94 -5.91 -15.07 -46.08
CA ASP A 94 -4.90 -14.02 -45.97
C ASP A 94 -4.59 -13.63 -44.52
N ASN A 95 -5.16 -14.32 -43.53
CA ASN A 95 -4.88 -14.11 -42.11
C ASN A 95 -4.82 -15.46 -41.38
N ILE A 96 -3.81 -15.63 -40.53
CA ILE A 96 -3.65 -16.82 -39.68
C ILE A 96 -3.73 -16.45 -38.20
N ASP A 97 -4.56 -15.45 -37.92
CA ASP A 97 -4.69 -14.88 -36.59
C ASP A 97 -5.11 -15.95 -35.59
N ARG A 98 -4.41 -16.00 -34.46
CA ARG A 98 -4.62 -16.96 -33.37
C ARG A 98 -4.59 -18.43 -33.80
N LEU A 99 -4.02 -18.79 -34.96
CA LEU A 99 -4.13 -20.15 -35.50
C LEU A 99 -3.52 -21.20 -34.56
N PHE A 100 -2.35 -20.90 -34.01
CA PHE A 100 -1.60 -21.76 -33.09
C PHE A 100 -1.65 -21.26 -31.64
N ALA A 101 -2.49 -20.26 -31.35
CA ALA A 101 -2.54 -19.63 -30.03
C ALA A 101 -3.11 -20.56 -28.95
N GLY A 102 -2.55 -20.43 -27.74
CA GLY A 102 -3.08 -20.99 -26.51
C GLY A 102 -4.42 -20.37 -26.11
N THR A 103 -4.99 -20.87 -25.02
CA THR A 103 -6.12 -20.18 -24.39
C THR A 103 -5.60 -19.19 -23.36
N TYR A 104 -6.20 -18.01 -23.31
CA TYR A 104 -5.79 -16.96 -22.40
C TYR A 104 -6.95 -16.05 -22.02
N LYS A 105 -6.75 -15.28 -20.94
CA LYS A 105 -7.62 -14.19 -20.53
C LYS A 105 -6.96 -12.87 -20.82
N LYS A 106 -7.76 -11.91 -21.32
CA LYS A 106 -7.35 -10.52 -21.46
C LYS A 106 -7.86 -9.73 -20.26
N ASN A 107 -7.09 -8.72 -19.83
CA ASN A 107 -7.55 -7.74 -18.85
C ASN A 107 -8.44 -6.67 -19.52
N ASP A 108 -8.99 -5.77 -18.70
CA ASP A 108 -9.93 -4.72 -19.14
C ASP A 108 -9.33 -3.75 -20.18
N ILE A 109 -8.00 -3.70 -20.29
CA ILE A 109 -7.26 -2.87 -21.25
C ILE A 109 -6.74 -3.68 -22.46
N GLY A 110 -7.17 -4.94 -22.62
CA GLY A 110 -6.94 -5.75 -23.81
C GLY A 110 -5.61 -6.53 -23.87
N PHE A 111 -4.76 -6.45 -22.83
CA PHE A 111 -3.53 -7.23 -22.74
C PHE A 111 -3.80 -8.66 -22.33
N ILE A 112 -2.96 -9.59 -22.80
CA ILE A 112 -2.99 -10.99 -22.38
C ILE A 112 -2.46 -11.12 -20.95
N GLU A 113 -3.38 -11.09 -19.98
CA GLU A 113 -3.09 -11.14 -18.55
C GLU A 113 -2.50 -12.50 -18.14
N LYS A 114 -3.14 -13.59 -18.59
CA LYS A 114 -2.77 -14.93 -18.18
C LYS A 114 -3.11 -15.97 -19.24
N CYS A 115 -2.16 -16.86 -19.53
CA CYS A 115 -2.42 -18.08 -20.28
C CYS A 115 -3.17 -19.08 -19.39
N THR A 116 -4.34 -19.54 -19.82
CA THR A 116 -5.17 -20.54 -19.10
C THR A 116 -4.82 -21.97 -19.51
N SER A 117 -4.39 -22.16 -20.75
CA SER A 117 -3.72 -23.38 -21.21
C SER A 117 -2.80 -23.02 -22.37
N TYR A 118 -1.61 -23.62 -22.37
CA TYR A 118 -0.75 -23.58 -23.54
C TYR A 118 -1.38 -24.50 -24.60
N SER A 119 -1.66 -23.98 -25.80
CA SER A 119 -2.07 -24.82 -26.93
C SER A 119 -0.93 -25.80 -27.22
N PHE A 120 -1.27 -27.09 -27.36
CA PHE A 120 -0.36 -28.15 -27.80
C PHE A 120 1.03 -28.10 -27.13
N THR A 121 1.20 -28.77 -25.99
CA THR A 121 2.51 -28.87 -25.33
C THR A 121 3.57 -29.39 -26.31
N GLY A 122 4.42 -28.49 -26.83
CA GLY A 122 5.46 -28.81 -27.81
C GLY A 122 4.91 -29.01 -29.23
N VAL A 123 4.39 -27.95 -29.86
CA VAL A 123 4.09 -27.96 -31.29
C VAL A 123 5.37 -28.28 -32.05
N ASN A 124 5.39 -29.43 -32.73
CA ASN A 124 6.48 -29.90 -33.56
C ASN A 124 5.95 -30.08 -34.99
N ILE A 125 5.76 -28.95 -35.65
CA ILE A 125 5.29 -28.82 -37.04
C ILE A 125 6.50 -28.45 -37.91
N ASP A 126 6.54 -29.02 -39.12
CA ASP A 126 7.45 -28.57 -40.16
C ASP A 126 6.84 -27.35 -40.86
N PHE A 127 7.26 -26.15 -40.44
CA PHE A 127 6.77 -24.90 -41.03
C PHE A 127 7.43 -24.57 -42.37
N SER A 128 8.46 -25.31 -42.80
CA SER A 128 9.08 -25.09 -44.11
C SER A 128 8.17 -25.44 -45.29
N THR A 129 7.16 -26.27 -45.04
CA THR A 129 6.18 -26.70 -46.04
C THR A 129 4.81 -26.06 -45.88
N PHE A 130 4.63 -25.23 -44.83
CA PHE A 130 3.38 -24.53 -44.56
C PHE A 130 3.37 -23.19 -45.30
N ASN A 131 2.68 -23.15 -46.45
CA ASN A 131 2.70 -21.97 -47.34
C ASN A 131 1.97 -20.76 -46.73
N THR A 132 2.72 -19.77 -46.26
CA THR A 132 2.21 -18.49 -45.73
C THR A 132 2.38 -17.31 -46.69
N SER A 133 2.73 -17.53 -47.96
CA SER A 133 3.00 -16.44 -48.92
C SER A 133 1.82 -15.49 -49.16
N ASN A 134 0.57 -15.93 -48.99
CA ASN A 134 -0.62 -15.07 -49.12
C ASN A 134 -1.03 -14.36 -47.81
N VAL A 135 -0.35 -14.65 -46.69
CA VAL A 135 -0.73 -14.16 -45.37
C VAL A 135 -0.32 -12.71 -45.19
N LYS A 136 -1.30 -11.88 -44.81
CA LYS A 136 -1.17 -10.45 -44.47
C LYS A 136 -1.23 -10.17 -42.98
N SER A 137 -1.83 -11.07 -42.18
CA SER A 137 -1.95 -10.91 -40.73
C SER A 137 -1.54 -12.18 -39.98
N MET A 138 -0.70 -12.01 -38.97
CA MET A 138 -0.27 -13.04 -38.02
C MET A 138 -0.54 -12.59 -36.57
N GLN A 139 -1.66 -11.87 -36.36
CA GLN A 139 -2.02 -11.35 -35.06
C GLN A 139 -2.25 -12.50 -34.08
N GLU A 140 -1.55 -12.44 -32.95
CA GLU A 140 -1.68 -13.43 -31.86
C GLU A 140 -1.46 -14.89 -32.30
N THR A 141 -0.89 -15.15 -33.48
CA THR A 141 -0.83 -16.49 -34.09
C THR A 141 -0.20 -17.53 -33.18
N PHE A 142 0.81 -17.13 -32.40
CA PHE A 142 1.52 -17.98 -31.44
C PHE A 142 1.41 -17.49 -29.99
N ALA A 143 0.41 -16.67 -29.67
CA ALA A 143 0.20 -16.19 -28.31
C ALA A 143 -0.03 -17.36 -27.34
N CYS A 144 0.62 -17.37 -26.18
CA CYS A 144 0.57 -18.45 -25.20
C CYS A 144 0.92 -19.85 -25.78
N ALA A 145 1.70 -19.92 -26.85
CA ALA A 145 2.13 -21.19 -27.43
C ALA A 145 3.51 -21.61 -26.89
N ASN A 146 3.74 -22.93 -26.80
CA ASN A 146 5.06 -23.49 -26.54
C ASN A 146 5.66 -24.04 -27.84
N ILE A 147 6.45 -23.20 -28.52
CA ILE A 147 6.95 -23.45 -29.87
C ILE A 147 8.37 -24.02 -29.79
N ASN A 148 8.52 -25.27 -30.22
CA ASN A 148 9.84 -25.92 -30.39
C ASN A 148 10.25 -26.02 -31.86
N SER A 149 9.34 -25.78 -32.80
CA SER A 149 9.60 -25.82 -34.23
C SER A 149 10.54 -24.70 -34.70
N ASP A 150 11.31 -25.00 -35.74
CA ASP A 150 12.00 -23.99 -36.54
C ASP A 150 10.97 -23.15 -37.31
N LEU A 151 11.00 -21.83 -37.09
CA LEU A 151 10.15 -20.86 -37.77
C LEU A 151 10.88 -20.07 -38.86
N SER A 152 12.17 -20.31 -39.07
CA SER A 152 13.03 -19.53 -39.99
C SER A 152 12.56 -19.58 -41.45
N LYS A 153 11.76 -20.59 -41.82
CA LYS A 153 11.26 -20.83 -43.18
C LYS A 153 9.84 -20.30 -43.44
N LEU A 154 9.18 -19.70 -42.45
CA LEU A 154 7.89 -19.04 -42.68
C LEU A 154 8.08 -17.83 -43.60
N ASP A 155 7.29 -17.78 -44.68
CA ASP A 155 7.23 -16.62 -45.54
C ASP A 155 6.41 -15.50 -44.85
N THR A 156 7.09 -14.41 -44.53
CA THR A 156 6.55 -13.22 -43.87
C THR A 156 6.49 -12.00 -44.78
N SER A 157 6.93 -12.14 -46.04
CA SER A 157 7.14 -11.02 -46.98
C SER A 157 5.88 -10.24 -47.37
N ASN A 158 4.68 -10.78 -47.08
CA ASN A 158 3.39 -10.11 -47.30
C ASN A 158 2.67 -9.71 -46.00
N VAL A 159 3.25 -10.02 -44.84
CA VAL A 159 2.64 -9.73 -43.54
C VAL A 159 2.74 -8.24 -43.23
N THR A 160 1.62 -7.68 -42.79
CA THR A 160 1.48 -6.26 -42.42
C THR A 160 1.17 -6.06 -40.93
N ASN A 161 0.63 -7.09 -40.27
CA ASN A 161 0.25 -7.07 -38.85
C ASN A 161 0.85 -8.27 -38.11
N MET A 162 1.73 -8.01 -37.15
CA MET A 162 2.34 -9.00 -36.25
C MET A 162 1.99 -8.74 -34.78
N SER A 163 0.92 -8.00 -34.52
CA SER A 163 0.55 -7.62 -33.15
C SER A 163 0.33 -8.85 -32.26
N TYR A 164 0.96 -8.85 -31.09
CA TYR A 164 0.89 -9.91 -30.08
C TYR A 164 1.25 -11.32 -30.57
N MET A 165 1.94 -11.46 -31.71
CA MET A 165 2.21 -12.73 -32.36
C MET A 165 2.80 -13.79 -31.41
N PHE A 166 3.74 -13.40 -30.53
CA PHE A 166 4.39 -14.27 -29.53
C PHE A 166 4.06 -13.87 -28.08
N ALA A 167 2.94 -13.18 -27.87
CA ALA A 167 2.59 -12.71 -26.54
C ALA A 167 2.46 -13.88 -25.54
N ARG A 168 3.18 -13.81 -24.42
CA ARG A 168 3.29 -14.83 -23.36
C ARG A 168 3.79 -16.19 -23.85
N ALA A 169 4.51 -16.22 -24.97
CA ALA A 169 5.25 -17.41 -25.40
C ALA A 169 6.57 -17.52 -24.59
N ASP A 170 6.46 -17.81 -23.29
CA ASP A 170 7.54 -17.67 -22.30
C ASP A 170 8.86 -18.36 -22.68
N LYS A 171 8.78 -19.50 -23.38
CA LYS A 171 9.93 -20.32 -23.79
C LYS A 171 10.43 -20.03 -25.20
N PHE A 172 9.75 -19.15 -25.94
CA PHE A 172 10.08 -18.87 -27.33
C PHE A 172 11.44 -18.14 -27.40
N ASN A 173 12.38 -18.74 -28.12
CA ASN A 173 13.70 -18.16 -28.38
C ASN A 173 14.30 -18.72 -29.68
N GLN A 174 13.46 -19.04 -30.67
CA GLN A 174 13.90 -19.59 -31.96
C GLN A 174 14.39 -18.47 -32.89
N ASP A 175 15.34 -18.80 -33.78
CA ASP A 175 15.89 -17.83 -34.73
C ASP A 175 14.84 -17.42 -35.78
N ILE A 176 14.61 -16.13 -35.87
CA ILE A 176 13.68 -15.46 -36.79
C ILE A 176 14.38 -14.33 -37.57
N SER A 177 15.71 -14.33 -37.59
CA SER A 177 16.52 -13.28 -38.23
C SER A 177 16.34 -13.21 -39.76
N PHE A 178 15.87 -14.31 -40.38
CA PHE A 178 15.66 -14.41 -41.83
C PHE A 178 14.29 -13.92 -42.31
N TRP A 179 13.40 -13.50 -41.40
CA TRP A 179 12.09 -13.01 -41.77
C TRP A 179 12.16 -11.68 -42.53
N ASP A 180 11.37 -11.57 -43.60
CA ASP A 180 11.15 -10.31 -44.31
C ASP A 180 9.98 -9.59 -43.65
N VAL A 181 10.31 -8.61 -42.81
CA VAL A 181 9.33 -7.79 -42.09
C VAL A 181 9.12 -6.41 -42.73
N SER A 182 9.65 -6.19 -43.95
CA SER A 182 9.67 -4.88 -44.61
C SER A 182 8.27 -4.28 -44.85
N LYS A 183 7.22 -5.09 -44.91
CA LYS A 183 5.82 -4.62 -45.07
C LYS A 183 5.05 -4.48 -43.75
N VAL A 184 5.64 -4.85 -42.62
CA VAL A 184 4.95 -4.82 -41.32
C VAL A 184 4.75 -3.38 -40.88
N THR A 185 3.51 -3.04 -40.50
CA THR A 185 3.13 -1.71 -40.02
C THR A 185 2.77 -1.70 -38.53
N ASN A 186 2.39 -2.86 -37.97
CA ASN A 186 1.98 -3.01 -36.58
C ASN A 186 2.71 -4.17 -35.90
N MET A 187 3.56 -3.84 -34.91
CA MET A 187 4.29 -4.79 -34.06
C MET A 187 3.89 -4.68 -32.58
N GLN A 188 2.72 -4.11 -32.29
CA GLN A 188 2.24 -3.92 -30.93
C GLN A 188 2.29 -5.25 -30.16
N GLY A 189 3.00 -5.27 -29.02
CA GLY A 189 3.02 -6.42 -28.13
C GLY A 189 3.60 -7.71 -28.72
N MET A 190 4.31 -7.65 -29.86
CA MET A 190 4.75 -8.86 -30.59
C MET A 190 5.44 -9.88 -29.68
N PHE A 191 6.30 -9.43 -28.75
CA PHE A 191 7.00 -10.26 -27.75
C PHE A 191 6.55 -9.97 -26.32
N TYR A 192 5.34 -9.45 -26.12
CA TYR A 192 4.79 -9.14 -24.80
C TYR A 192 4.88 -10.37 -23.88
N GLY A 193 5.66 -10.33 -22.80
CA GLY A 193 5.83 -11.46 -21.88
C GLY A 193 6.54 -12.68 -22.47
N ALA A 194 7.20 -12.58 -23.64
CA ALA A 194 8.05 -13.64 -24.17
C ALA A 194 9.39 -13.66 -23.39
N SER A 195 9.33 -14.08 -22.13
CA SER A 195 10.38 -13.85 -21.13
C SER A 195 11.76 -14.42 -21.47
N SER A 196 11.84 -15.50 -22.27
CA SER A 196 13.10 -16.10 -22.72
C SER A 196 13.64 -15.55 -24.05
N PHE A 197 12.87 -14.74 -24.78
CA PHE A 197 13.25 -14.29 -26.11
C PHE A 197 14.45 -13.33 -26.06
N ASN A 198 15.51 -13.66 -26.79
CA ASN A 198 16.73 -12.86 -26.90
C ASN A 198 17.49 -13.13 -28.21
N GLN A 199 16.78 -13.42 -29.30
CA GLN A 199 17.39 -13.69 -30.61
C GLN A 199 17.73 -12.40 -31.37
N ASN A 200 18.77 -12.48 -32.19
CA ASN A 200 19.23 -11.34 -32.98
C ASN A 200 18.24 -11.00 -34.10
N ILE A 201 17.68 -9.80 -34.04
CA ILE A 201 16.74 -9.23 -35.00
C ILE A 201 17.24 -7.90 -35.58
N SER A 202 18.55 -7.63 -35.47
CA SER A 202 19.17 -6.38 -35.94
C SER A 202 19.04 -6.15 -37.43
N ASN A 203 18.90 -7.21 -38.23
CA ASN A 203 18.79 -7.16 -39.69
C ASN A 203 17.37 -6.89 -40.22
N TRP A 204 16.38 -6.80 -39.34
CA TRP A 204 15.01 -6.54 -39.74
C TRP A 204 14.83 -5.12 -40.30
N ASP A 205 14.17 -5.02 -41.46
CA ASP A 205 13.71 -3.74 -42.00
C ASP A 205 12.36 -3.36 -41.37
N VAL A 206 12.42 -2.47 -40.37
CA VAL A 206 11.24 -2.01 -39.63
C VAL A 206 10.76 -0.63 -40.08
N ALA A 207 11.26 -0.12 -41.22
CA ALA A 207 11.00 1.25 -41.66
C ALA A 207 9.50 1.56 -41.84
N ASN A 208 8.66 0.57 -42.16
CA ASN A 208 7.22 0.77 -42.32
C ASN A 208 6.40 0.65 -41.02
N VAL A 209 7.03 0.32 -39.89
CA VAL A 209 6.33 0.12 -38.61
C VAL A 209 5.89 1.46 -38.04
N THR A 210 4.61 1.56 -37.66
CA THR A 210 4.02 2.78 -37.05
C THR A 210 3.69 2.61 -35.57
N ASN A 211 3.54 1.36 -35.10
CA ASN A 211 3.18 1.04 -33.72
C ASN A 211 4.08 -0.07 -33.15
N MET A 212 4.89 0.28 -32.16
CA MET A 212 5.77 -0.62 -31.39
C MET A 212 5.40 -0.68 -29.91
N SER A 213 4.19 -0.21 -29.55
CA SER A 213 3.74 -0.20 -28.16
C SER A 213 3.80 -1.60 -27.56
N SER A 214 4.37 -1.69 -26.36
CA SER A 214 4.55 -2.94 -25.60
C SER A 214 5.30 -4.06 -26.32
N MET A 215 6.02 -3.79 -27.43
CA MET A 215 6.63 -4.84 -28.26
C MET A 215 7.50 -5.82 -27.45
N PHE A 216 8.31 -5.33 -26.52
CA PHE A 216 9.14 -6.11 -25.60
C PHE A 216 8.71 -5.98 -24.14
N HIS A 217 7.49 -5.53 -23.87
CA HIS A 217 6.98 -5.44 -22.50
C HIS A 217 7.05 -6.81 -21.83
N GLU A 218 7.67 -6.93 -20.65
CA GLU A 218 7.93 -8.19 -19.94
C GLU A 218 8.79 -9.23 -20.69
N ALA A 219 9.41 -8.88 -21.83
CA ALA A 219 10.41 -9.72 -22.50
C ALA A 219 11.76 -9.64 -21.77
N SER A 220 11.77 -10.08 -20.50
CA SER A 220 12.82 -9.77 -19.52
C SER A 220 14.25 -10.15 -19.95
N SER A 221 14.42 -11.13 -20.84
CA SER A 221 15.74 -11.55 -21.34
C SER A 221 16.25 -10.74 -22.53
N PHE A 222 15.38 -10.00 -23.23
CA PHE A 222 15.73 -9.32 -24.47
C PHE A 222 16.73 -8.18 -24.22
N ASN A 223 17.89 -8.26 -24.88
CA ASN A 223 18.95 -7.25 -24.80
C ASN A 223 19.82 -7.24 -26.07
N GLN A 224 19.22 -7.51 -27.24
CA GLN A 224 19.93 -7.51 -28.52
C GLN A 224 20.06 -6.11 -29.11
N ASN A 225 21.14 -5.89 -29.88
CA ASN A 225 21.39 -4.59 -30.49
C ASN A 225 20.39 -4.33 -31.63
N ILE A 226 19.59 -3.27 -31.46
CA ILE A 226 18.58 -2.79 -32.42
C ILE A 226 18.80 -1.31 -32.76
N GLY A 227 19.98 -0.77 -32.46
CA GLY A 227 20.30 0.64 -32.70
C GLY A 227 20.32 1.04 -34.17
N ASN A 228 20.42 0.07 -35.08
CA ASN A 228 20.42 0.28 -36.54
C ASN A 228 19.03 0.30 -37.18
N TRP A 229 17.96 0.06 -36.41
CA TRP A 229 16.60 0.09 -36.93
C TRP A 229 16.19 1.51 -37.35
N ASP A 230 15.54 1.62 -38.51
CA ASP A 230 14.85 2.84 -38.93
C ASP A 230 13.46 2.88 -38.27
N VAL A 231 13.31 3.72 -37.25
CA VAL A 231 12.06 3.89 -36.49
C VAL A 231 11.36 5.21 -36.83
N SER A 232 11.75 5.90 -37.91
CA SER A 232 11.28 7.24 -38.27
C SER A 232 9.77 7.33 -38.54
N ASN A 233 9.11 6.21 -38.85
CA ASN A 233 7.65 6.13 -39.03
C ASN A 233 6.87 5.75 -37.76
N VAL A 234 7.55 5.42 -36.66
CA VAL A 234 6.89 4.99 -35.42
C VAL A 234 6.25 6.19 -34.71
N THR A 235 4.98 6.02 -34.33
CA THR A 235 4.19 7.05 -33.64
C THR A 235 3.90 6.71 -32.17
N ASN A 236 3.98 5.43 -31.81
CA ASN A 236 3.70 4.95 -30.45
C ASN A 236 4.75 3.92 -29.99
N MET A 237 5.47 4.27 -28.91
CA MET A 237 6.48 3.44 -28.24
C MET A 237 6.13 3.17 -26.77
N SER A 238 4.88 3.42 -26.35
CA SER A 238 4.47 3.25 -24.96
C SER A 238 4.77 1.83 -24.47
N TYR A 239 5.37 1.70 -23.28
CA TYR A 239 5.72 0.42 -22.65
C TYR A 239 6.65 -0.51 -23.44
N MET A 240 7.31 -0.04 -24.51
CA MET A 240 8.09 -0.90 -25.41
C MET A 240 9.11 -1.79 -24.69
N PHE A 241 9.86 -1.27 -23.71
CA PHE A 241 10.85 -2.00 -22.91
C PHE A 241 10.48 -2.08 -21.42
N SER A 242 9.18 -2.05 -21.12
CA SER A 242 8.75 -2.08 -19.73
C SER A 242 8.87 -3.47 -19.12
N GLY A 243 9.25 -3.54 -17.84
CA GLY A 243 9.28 -4.76 -17.04
C GLY A 243 8.25 -4.77 -15.91
N THR A 244 8.36 -5.75 -15.01
CA THR A 244 7.62 -5.79 -13.75
C THR A 244 8.55 -5.67 -12.54
N TYR A 245 7.95 -5.53 -11.36
CA TYR A 245 8.69 -5.53 -10.10
C TYR A 245 9.55 -6.79 -9.91
N GLU A 246 9.00 -7.97 -10.24
CA GLU A 246 9.65 -9.27 -10.07
C GLU A 246 10.64 -9.57 -11.20
N PHE A 247 10.30 -9.15 -12.43
CA PHE A 247 11.08 -9.42 -13.64
C PHE A 247 11.39 -8.09 -14.36
N PRO A 248 12.41 -7.35 -13.90
CA PRO A 248 12.81 -6.11 -14.54
C PRO A 248 13.36 -6.39 -15.95
N HIS A 249 13.16 -5.43 -16.85
CA HIS A 249 13.65 -5.57 -18.22
C HIS A 249 15.18 -5.36 -18.27
N LYS A 250 15.91 -6.28 -18.93
CA LYS A 250 17.38 -6.22 -19.04
C LYS A 250 17.92 -5.30 -20.13
N PHE A 251 17.04 -4.64 -20.89
CA PHE A 251 17.45 -3.92 -22.09
C PHE A 251 18.34 -2.74 -21.73
N ASN A 252 19.52 -2.68 -22.34
CA ASN A 252 20.51 -1.62 -22.14
C ASN A 252 21.40 -1.46 -23.38
N GLN A 253 20.81 -1.49 -24.57
CA GLN A 253 21.53 -1.32 -25.84
C GLN A 253 21.42 0.11 -26.36
N ASN A 254 22.45 0.55 -27.10
CA ASN A 254 22.49 1.91 -27.64
C ASN A 254 21.41 2.09 -28.72
N ILE A 255 20.51 3.04 -28.47
CA ILE A 255 19.41 3.46 -29.34
C ILE A 255 19.41 4.99 -29.54
N GLY A 256 20.53 5.66 -29.23
CA GLY A 256 20.63 7.13 -29.31
C GLY A 256 20.48 7.66 -30.74
N ASN A 257 20.76 6.84 -31.75
CA ASN A 257 20.68 7.21 -33.17
C ASN A 257 19.27 7.05 -33.78
N TRP A 258 18.29 6.61 -33.00
CA TRP A 258 16.93 6.47 -33.50
C TRP A 258 16.29 7.84 -33.81
N ASP A 259 15.68 7.95 -34.99
CA ASP A 259 14.80 9.07 -35.32
C ASP A 259 13.42 8.83 -34.69
N VAL A 260 13.17 9.50 -33.57
CA VAL A 260 11.90 9.42 -32.82
C VAL A 260 11.00 10.64 -33.07
N SER A 261 11.29 11.45 -34.09
CA SER A 261 10.62 12.73 -34.34
C SER A 261 9.11 12.60 -34.55
N ARG A 262 8.59 11.43 -34.95
CA ARG A 262 7.14 11.19 -35.13
C ARG A 262 6.44 10.56 -33.93
N VAL A 263 7.17 10.21 -32.87
CA VAL A 263 6.61 9.56 -31.69
C VAL A 263 5.77 10.57 -30.90
N THR A 264 4.52 10.22 -30.61
CA THR A 264 3.61 11.05 -29.81
C THR A 264 3.41 10.51 -28.39
N ASN A 265 3.65 9.20 -28.18
CA ASN A 265 3.47 8.55 -26.89
C ASN A 265 4.69 7.68 -26.51
N MET A 266 5.35 8.06 -25.41
CA MET A 266 6.48 7.33 -24.80
C MET A 266 6.17 6.87 -23.36
N SER A 267 4.89 6.89 -22.96
CA SER A 267 4.51 6.56 -21.58
C SER A 267 5.00 5.16 -21.20
N GLY A 268 5.72 5.07 -20.08
CA GLY A 268 6.23 3.82 -19.56
C GLY A 268 7.25 3.11 -20.44
N MET A 269 7.84 3.74 -21.46
CA MET A 269 8.76 3.08 -22.41
C MET A 269 9.87 2.28 -21.71
N PHE A 270 10.44 2.81 -20.61
CA PHE A 270 11.47 2.17 -19.78
C PHE A 270 10.99 1.89 -18.34
N TYR A 271 9.68 1.77 -18.13
CA TYR A 271 9.15 1.45 -16.80
C TYR A 271 9.73 0.11 -16.29
N GLU A 272 10.38 0.11 -15.12
CA GLU A 272 11.10 -1.06 -14.58
C GLU A 272 12.23 -1.61 -15.47
N ALA A 273 12.71 -0.85 -16.47
CA ALA A 273 13.91 -1.18 -17.22
C ALA A 273 15.16 -0.79 -16.43
N ARG A 274 15.33 -1.37 -15.24
CA ARG A 274 16.26 -0.90 -14.19
C ARG A 274 17.73 -0.79 -14.62
N SER A 275 18.12 -1.52 -15.67
CA SER A 275 19.46 -1.50 -16.22
C SER A 275 19.69 -0.43 -17.28
N PHE A 276 18.62 0.13 -17.87
CA PHE A 276 18.71 1.08 -18.98
C PHE A 276 19.36 2.39 -18.53
N ASN A 277 20.47 2.75 -19.16
CA ASN A 277 21.19 3.99 -18.92
C ASN A 277 21.99 4.43 -20.16
N GLN A 278 21.41 4.30 -21.35
CA GLN A 278 22.06 4.67 -22.62
C GLN A 278 21.76 6.12 -23.01
N ASN A 279 22.69 6.75 -23.73
CA ASN A 279 22.52 8.13 -24.17
C ASN A 279 21.39 8.23 -25.21
N ILE A 280 20.42 9.10 -24.89
CA ILE A 280 19.24 9.42 -25.72
C ILE A 280 19.02 10.95 -25.77
N GLY A 281 20.05 11.73 -25.42
CA GLY A 281 19.96 13.19 -25.35
C GLY A 281 19.71 13.87 -26.70
N ASP A 282 20.05 13.19 -27.81
CA ASP A 282 19.93 13.71 -29.17
C ASP A 282 18.57 13.37 -29.82
N TRP A 283 17.68 12.69 -29.11
CA TRP A 283 16.33 12.40 -29.59
C TRP A 283 15.50 13.66 -29.80
N ASP A 284 14.87 13.77 -30.96
CA ASP A 284 13.82 14.76 -31.22
C ASP A 284 12.49 14.29 -30.61
N VAL A 285 12.18 14.78 -29.41
CA VAL A 285 10.94 14.46 -28.69
C VAL A 285 9.86 15.54 -28.84
N SER A 286 10.02 16.47 -29.79
CA SER A 286 9.14 17.64 -29.95
C SER A 286 7.67 17.28 -30.21
N ASN A 287 7.36 16.10 -30.76
CA ASN A 287 5.98 15.64 -30.99
C ASN A 287 5.38 14.82 -29.83
N VAL A 288 6.15 14.54 -28.77
CA VAL A 288 5.68 13.70 -27.66
C VAL A 288 4.71 14.48 -26.78
N THR A 289 3.53 13.92 -26.51
CA THR A 289 2.51 14.53 -25.62
C THR A 289 2.42 13.85 -24.26
N ASN A 290 2.90 12.61 -24.13
CA ASN A 290 2.81 11.80 -22.90
C ASN A 290 4.14 11.09 -22.59
N MET A 291 4.75 11.46 -21.46
CA MET A 291 5.99 10.86 -20.92
C MET A 291 5.76 10.23 -19.54
N SER A 292 4.51 9.99 -19.15
CA SER A 292 4.20 9.44 -17.84
C SER A 292 4.90 8.11 -17.61
N ASN A 293 5.45 7.91 -16.41
CA ASN A 293 6.18 6.70 -16.00
C ASN A 293 7.38 6.30 -16.88
N MET A 294 7.86 7.16 -17.79
CA MET A 294 8.86 6.76 -18.81
C MET A 294 10.09 6.07 -18.20
N PHE A 295 10.63 6.58 -17.10
CA PHE A 295 11.78 6.01 -16.36
C PHE A 295 11.42 5.59 -14.93
N ALA A 296 10.14 5.34 -14.64
CA ALA A 296 9.75 4.92 -13.31
C ALA A 296 10.31 3.54 -12.96
N GLY A 297 10.73 3.37 -11.70
CA GLY A 297 11.15 2.09 -11.13
C GLY A 297 10.27 1.65 -9.97
N ALA A 298 10.82 0.81 -9.09
CA ALA A 298 10.13 0.28 -7.91
C ALA A 298 10.85 0.61 -6.61
N PHE A 299 10.10 0.51 -5.51
CA PHE A 299 10.55 0.83 -4.16
C PHE A 299 11.88 0.16 -3.76
N ARG A 300 12.09 -1.12 -4.08
CA ARG A 300 13.28 -1.90 -3.64
C ARG A 300 14.46 -1.84 -4.60
N PHE A 301 14.23 -1.43 -5.85
CA PHE A 301 15.23 -1.55 -6.91
C PHE A 301 15.09 -0.34 -7.84
N PRO A 302 15.75 0.76 -7.51
CA PRO A 302 15.56 2.01 -8.23
C PRO A 302 16.07 1.93 -9.67
N HIS A 303 15.48 2.75 -10.54
CA HIS A 303 15.93 2.89 -11.91
C HIS A 303 17.29 3.61 -11.96
N LYS A 304 18.24 3.09 -12.76
CA LYS A 304 19.61 3.62 -12.87
C LYS A 304 19.78 4.77 -13.86
N PHE A 305 18.70 5.24 -14.47
CA PHE A 305 18.79 6.20 -15.57
C PHE A 305 19.29 7.54 -15.04
N ASN A 306 20.34 8.08 -15.66
CA ASN A 306 20.95 9.35 -15.28
C ASN A 306 21.68 10.02 -16.46
N GLN A 307 21.13 9.90 -17.67
CA GLN A 307 21.72 10.48 -18.89
C GLN A 307 21.21 11.89 -19.15
N ASN A 308 22.05 12.71 -19.80
CA ASN A 308 21.70 14.10 -20.09
C ASN A 308 20.60 14.18 -21.15
N ILE A 309 19.47 14.77 -20.75
CA ILE A 309 18.28 15.00 -21.57
C ILE A 309 17.82 16.47 -21.51
N GLY A 310 18.71 17.36 -21.06
CA GLY A 310 18.39 18.77 -20.86
C GLY A 310 18.08 19.54 -22.14
N ASN A 311 18.46 19.00 -23.31
CA ASN A 311 18.23 19.59 -24.63
C ASN A 311 16.92 19.15 -25.30
N TRP A 312 16.16 18.25 -24.67
CA TRP A 312 14.87 17.80 -25.20
C TRP A 312 13.87 18.96 -25.30
N ASP A 313 13.20 19.08 -26.45
CA ASP A 313 12.03 19.92 -26.62
C ASP A 313 10.79 19.18 -26.08
N VAL A 314 10.39 19.52 -24.85
CA VAL A 314 9.22 18.93 -24.19
C VAL A 314 7.99 19.85 -24.25
N SER A 315 7.99 20.85 -25.12
CA SER A 315 6.94 21.89 -25.19
C SER A 315 5.55 21.32 -25.48
N ASN A 316 5.42 20.18 -26.15
CA ASN A 316 4.13 19.52 -26.42
C ASN A 316 3.69 18.52 -25.34
N VAL A 317 4.52 18.26 -24.33
CA VAL A 317 4.21 17.29 -23.28
C VAL A 317 3.14 17.85 -22.34
N THR A 318 2.08 17.08 -22.15
CA THR A 318 0.97 17.42 -21.24
C THR A 318 1.01 16.61 -19.94
N ASN A 319 1.64 15.43 -19.95
CA ASN A 319 1.67 14.52 -18.80
C ASN A 319 3.09 14.00 -18.52
N MET A 320 3.63 14.41 -17.37
CA MET A 320 4.94 13.97 -16.83
C MET A 320 4.79 13.19 -15.51
N SER A 321 3.56 12.74 -15.18
CA SER A 321 3.30 12.01 -13.95
C SER A 321 4.23 10.81 -13.82
N ARG A 322 4.88 10.69 -12.65
CA ARG A 322 5.81 9.61 -12.32
C ARG A 322 6.99 9.43 -13.28
N MET A 323 7.31 10.38 -14.16
CA MET A 323 8.34 10.20 -15.19
C MET A 323 9.68 9.67 -14.62
N PHE A 324 10.11 10.16 -13.45
CA PHE A 324 11.31 9.71 -12.73
C PHE A 324 11.00 9.09 -11.37
N SER A 325 9.78 8.59 -11.15
CA SER A 325 9.40 7.99 -9.87
C SER A 325 10.30 6.79 -9.57
N TYR A 326 10.97 6.80 -8.42
CA TYR A 326 11.95 5.78 -7.99
C TYR A 326 13.19 5.68 -8.90
N ALA A 327 13.44 6.64 -9.78
CA ALA A 327 14.70 6.79 -10.50
C ALA A 327 15.74 7.46 -9.60
N SER A 328 16.10 6.82 -8.48
CA SER A 328 16.87 7.45 -7.40
C SER A 328 18.24 7.99 -7.81
N SER A 329 18.76 7.58 -8.98
CA SER A 329 20.04 8.06 -9.52
C SER A 329 19.91 9.33 -10.38
N PHE A 330 18.71 9.66 -10.87
CA PHE A 330 18.50 10.77 -11.79
C PHE A 330 18.74 12.12 -11.11
N ASN A 331 19.69 12.89 -11.63
CA ASN A 331 20.02 14.24 -11.15
C ASN A 331 20.61 15.13 -12.26
N GLN A 332 20.13 14.99 -13.50
CA GLN A 332 20.60 15.80 -14.63
C GLN A 332 19.84 17.13 -14.73
N TYR A 333 20.51 18.15 -15.27
CA TYR A 333 19.92 19.48 -15.41
C TYR A 333 18.84 19.47 -16.51
N ILE A 334 17.63 19.88 -16.12
CA ILE A 334 16.44 19.96 -16.97
C ILE A 334 15.73 21.32 -16.83
N GLY A 335 16.43 22.32 -16.29
CA GLY A 335 15.85 23.65 -16.04
C GLY A 335 15.50 24.44 -17.30
N ASN A 336 15.99 24.02 -18.47
CA ASN A 336 15.71 24.62 -19.78
C ASN A 336 14.45 24.08 -20.46
N TRP A 337 13.82 23.04 -19.90
CA TRP A 337 12.61 22.46 -20.46
C TRP A 337 11.45 23.47 -20.46
N ASP A 338 10.77 23.60 -21.59
CA ASP A 338 9.48 24.28 -21.67
C ASP A 338 8.37 23.33 -21.21
N VAL A 339 7.93 23.49 -19.96
CA VAL A 339 6.86 22.68 -19.35
C VAL A 339 5.51 23.39 -19.32
N SER A 340 5.34 24.48 -20.10
CA SER A 340 4.16 25.35 -20.07
C SER A 340 2.85 24.68 -20.50
N ASN A 341 2.93 23.50 -21.15
CA ASN A 341 1.77 22.68 -21.52
C ASN A 341 1.48 21.52 -20.58
N VAL A 342 2.33 21.28 -19.57
CA VAL A 342 2.15 20.18 -18.62
C VAL A 342 0.99 20.49 -17.68
N THR A 343 0.07 19.53 -17.54
CA THR A 343 -1.07 19.62 -16.60
C THR A 343 -0.92 18.67 -15.40
N ASN A 344 -0.11 17.61 -15.51
CA ASN A 344 0.11 16.65 -14.43
C ASN A 344 1.61 16.37 -14.19
N MET A 345 2.09 16.70 -12.99
CA MET A 345 3.46 16.44 -12.50
C MET A 345 3.48 15.53 -11.26
N SER A 346 2.37 14.85 -10.97
CA SER A 346 2.24 14.01 -9.78
C SER A 346 3.35 12.97 -9.71
N TYR A 347 3.99 12.85 -8.55
CA TYR A 347 5.05 11.89 -8.24
C TYR A 347 6.27 11.90 -9.18
N MET A 348 6.49 12.97 -9.95
CA MET A 348 7.53 13.03 -10.98
C MET A 348 8.92 12.64 -10.45
N PHE A 349 9.33 13.13 -9.27
CA PHE A 349 10.60 12.84 -8.61
C PHE A 349 10.42 12.09 -7.28
N SER A 350 9.39 11.25 -7.19
CA SER A 350 9.13 10.54 -5.94
C SER A 350 10.16 9.43 -5.69
N GLY A 351 10.47 9.14 -4.42
CA GLY A 351 11.39 8.09 -4.01
C GLY A 351 10.89 7.37 -2.75
N THR A 352 11.80 6.65 -2.08
CA THR A 352 11.49 5.91 -0.86
C THR A 352 12.39 6.34 0.30
N ASN A 353 12.08 5.85 1.51
CA ASN A 353 12.96 6.09 2.66
C ASN A 353 14.30 5.34 2.55
N GLU A 354 14.31 4.18 1.89
CA GLU A 354 15.50 3.36 1.68
C GLU A 354 16.34 3.91 0.51
N PHE A 355 15.66 4.34 -0.55
CA PHE A 355 16.25 4.91 -1.78
C PHE A 355 15.61 6.27 -2.08
N PRO A 356 16.01 7.33 -1.35
CA PRO A 356 15.50 8.67 -1.59
C PRO A 356 15.90 9.16 -2.99
N HIS A 357 15.05 10.00 -3.58
CA HIS A 357 15.34 10.58 -4.89
C HIS A 357 16.45 11.63 -4.76
N LYS A 358 17.50 11.54 -5.60
CA LYS A 358 18.68 12.42 -5.52
C LYS A 358 18.52 13.77 -6.20
N PHE A 359 17.49 13.92 -7.03
CA PHE A 359 17.25 15.14 -7.80
C PHE A 359 17.31 16.42 -6.96
N ASN A 360 18.19 17.33 -7.37
CA ASN A 360 18.39 18.63 -6.74
C ASN A 360 18.92 19.65 -7.78
N GLN A 361 18.32 19.68 -8.96
CA GLN A 361 18.70 20.60 -10.05
C GLN A 361 17.74 21.79 -10.13
N ASN A 362 18.27 22.94 -10.54
CA ASN A 362 17.48 24.17 -10.61
C ASN A 362 16.39 24.07 -11.70
N ILE A 363 15.14 24.16 -11.26
CA ILE A 363 13.92 24.15 -12.08
C ILE A 363 13.03 25.37 -11.77
N GLY A 364 13.59 26.40 -11.14
CA GLY A 364 12.84 27.59 -10.71
C GLY A 364 12.29 28.45 -11.84
N ASN A 365 12.77 28.23 -13.08
CA ASN A 365 12.33 28.95 -14.27
C ASN A 365 11.19 28.25 -15.04
N TRP A 366 10.77 27.06 -14.60
CA TRP A 366 9.65 26.35 -15.23
C TRP A 366 8.35 27.15 -15.12
N ASP A 367 7.63 27.26 -16.24
CA ASP A 367 6.24 27.73 -16.26
C ASP A 367 5.31 26.56 -15.93
N VAL A 368 4.81 26.53 -14.69
CA VAL A 368 3.90 25.50 -14.19
C VAL A 368 2.45 25.98 -14.12
N SER A 369 2.10 27.10 -14.78
CA SER A 369 0.78 27.76 -14.69
C SER A 369 -0.41 26.95 -15.23
N LYS A 370 -0.16 25.81 -15.90
CA LYS A 370 -1.20 24.85 -16.33
C LYS A 370 -1.29 23.59 -15.48
N VAL A 371 -0.38 23.40 -14.53
CA VAL A 371 -0.36 22.20 -13.70
C VAL A 371 -1.53 22.23 -12.71
N THR A 372 -2.32 21.15 -12.69
CA THR A 372 -3.44 20.98 -11.76
C THR A 372 -3.13 19.98 -10.63
N ASP A 373 -2.18 19.08 -10.85
CA ASP A 373 -1.79 18.02 -9.90
C ASP A 373 -0.27 17.99 -9.68
N MET A 374 0.16 18.34 -8.46
CA MET A 374 1.55 18.26 -7.99
C MET A 374 1.71 17.26 -6.84
N SER A 375 0.72 16.39 -6.64
CA SER A 375 0.72 15.43 -5.54
C SER A 375 1.98 14.56 -5.57
N GLY A 376 2.68 14.48 -4.45
CA GLY A 376 3.89 13.65 -4.31
C GLY A 376 5.08 14.02 -5.17
N MET A 377 5.09 15.17 -5.88
CA MET A 377 6.11 15.52 -6.87
C MET A 377 7.55 15.33 -6.36
N PHE A 378 7.83 15.71 -5.11
CA PHE A 378 9.13 15.57 -4.44
C PHE A 378 9.07 14.61 -3.24
N SER A 379 8.09 13.72 -3.16
CA SER A 379 7.98 12.79 -2.03
C SER A 379 9.25 11.94 -1.91
N SER A 380 9.91 11.97 -0.75
CA SER A 380 11.20 11.34 -0.44
C SER A 380 12.38 11.84 -1.31
N ALA A 381 12.28 13.02 -1.94
CA ALA A 381 13.41 13.69 -2.58
C ALA A 381 14.25 14.43 -1.52
N ARG A 382 14.91 13.66 -0.64
CA ARG A 382 15.58 14.16 0.58
C ARG A 382 16.61 15.27 0.34
N SER A 383 17.21 15.32 -0.85
CA SER A 383 18.23 16.30 -1.21
C SER A 383 17.67 17.56 -1.87
N PHE A 384 16.40 17.55 -2.31
CA PHE A 384 15.82 18.65 -3.08
C PHE A 384 15.68 19.90 -2.21
N ASN A 385 16.30 21.00 -2.64
CA ASN A 385 16.22 22.29 -1.95
C ASN A 385 16.41 23.47 -2.91
N GLN A 386 15.85 23.38 -4.12
CA GLN A 386 15.99 24.40 -5.17
C GLN A 386 14.88 25.44 -5.09
N ASN A 387 15.20 26.69 -5.45
CA ASN A 387 14.25 27.80 -5.36
C ASN A 387 13.16 27.67 -6.43
N ILE A 388 11.93 27.43 -5.97
CA ILE A 388 10.71 27.30 -6.77
C ILE A 388 9.66 28.35 -6.38
N GLY A 389 10.05 29.39 -5.64
CA GLY A 389 9.13 30.42 -5.14
C GLY A 389 8.50 31.30 -6.21
N LYS A 390 9.00 31.23 -7.46
CA LYS A 390 8.47 31.98 -8.62
C LYS A 390 7.40 31.22 -9.40
N TRP A 391 7.15 29.95 -9.07
CA TRP A 391 6.15 29.14 -9.76
C TRP A 391 4.74 29.71 -9.58
N ASP A 392 4.00 29.79 -10.69
CA ASP A 392 2.55 30.03 -10.66
C ASP A 392 1.82 28.71 -10.42
N VAL A 393 1.42 28.49 -9.17
CA VAL A 393 0.68 27.29 -8.74
C VAL A 393 -0.83 27.53 -8.63
N SER A 394 -1.34 28.64 -9.18
CA SER A 394 -2.73 29.07 -9.02
C SER A 394 -3.77 28.07 -9.51
N LYS A 395 -3.42 27.15 -10.43
CA LYS A 395 -4.32 26.10 -10.92
C LYS A 395 -4.21 24.76 -10.19
N VAL A 396 -3.28 24.62 -9.26
CA VAL A 396 -3.05 23.36 -8.55
C VAL A 396 -4.21 23.10 -7.58
N THR A 397 -4.81 21.92 -7.66
CA THR A 397 -5.90 21.49 -6.77
C THR A 397 -5.46 20.46 -5.73
N ASP A 398 -4.38 19.71 -6.00
CA ASP A 398 -3.83 18.70 -5.10
C ASP A 398 -2.30 18.89 -4.88
N MET A 399 -1.92 19.14 -3.63
CA MET A 399 -0.52 19.24 -3.16
C MET A 399 -0.21 18.17 -2.09
N SER A 400 -1.05 17.14 -1.97
CA SER A 400 -0.82 16.09 -1.01
C SER A 400 0.52 15.40 -1.26
N PHE A 401 1.25 15.11 -0.18
CA PHE A 401 2.58 14.50 -0.21
C PHE A 401 3.66 15.28 -0.99
N MET A 402 3.42 16.50 -1.47
CA MET A 402 4.32 17.20 -2.40
C MET A 402 5.78 17.21 -1.93
N PHE A 403 6.03 17.49 -0.65
CA PHE A 403 7.34 17.47 0.01
C PHE A 403 7.44 16.43 1.13
N ASN A 404 6.57 15.42 1.15
CA ASN A 404 6.62 14.37 2.17
C ASN A 404 8.00 13.69 2.18
N SER A 405 8.70 13.68 3.32
CA SER A 405 10.08 13.20 3.46
C SER A 405 11.13 13.91 2.59
N ALA A 406 10.84 15.08 2.01
CA ALA A 406 11.82 15.93 1.33
C ALA A 406 12.62 16.75 2.36
N SER A 407 13.34 16.06 3.24
CA SER A 407 13.85 16.60 4.50
C SER A 407 14.76 17.82 4.39
N SER A 408 15.43 18.04 3.24
CA SER A 408 16.26 19.23 3.01
C SER A 408 15.49 20.47 2.53
N PHE A 409 14.26 20.32 2.05
CA PHE A 409 13.52 21.41 1.44
C PHE A 409 13.17 22.49 2.48
N ASN A 410 13.62 23.72 2.22
CA ASN A 410 13.37 24.88 3.07
C ASN A 410 13.40 26.20 2.26
N GLN A 411 12.92 26.19 1.01
CA GLN A 411 12.90 27.37 0.15
C GLN A 411 11.63 28.19 0.33
N ASN A 412 11.74 29.50 0.13
CA ASN A 412 10.60 30.42 0.31
C ASN A 412 9.54 30.20 -0.78
N ILE A 413 8.35 29.81 -0.34
CA ILE A 413 7.14 29.57 -1.15
C ILE A 413 5.95 30.38 -0.65
N GLY A 414 6.18 31.39 0.19
CA GLY A 414 5.12 32.19 0.81
C GLY A 414 4.29 33.02 -0.18
N ASN A 415 4.81 33.24 -1.40
CA ASN A 415 4.14 33.99 -2.47
C ASN A 415 3.28 33.13 -3.40
N TRP A 416 3.21 31.80 -3.16
CA TRP A 416 2.37 30.92 -3.96
C TRP A 416 0.88 31.22 -3.75
N ASP A 417 0.14 31.30 -4.85
CA ASP A 417 -1.33 31.31 -4.83
C ASP A 417 -1.85 29.86 -4.71
N VAL A 418 -2.24 29.48 -3.50
CA VAL A 418 -2.79 28.15 -3.18
C VAL A 418 -4.32 28.15 -3.05
N SER A 419 -5.00 29.21 -3.49
CA SER A 419 -6.44 29.41 -3.30
C SER A 419 -7.34 28.37 -3.98
N ASN A 420 -6.80 27.57 -4.91
CA ASN A 420 -7.50 26.45 -5.55
C ASN A 420 -7.16 25.08 -4.96
N VAL A 421 -6.22 25.00 -4.02
CA VAL A 421 -5.82 23.72 -3.41
C VAL A 421 -6.92 23.23 -2.46
N THR A 422 -7.30 21.97 -2.62
CA THR A 422 -8.31 21.31 -1.79
C THR A 422 -7.71 20.26 -0.84
N ASN A 423 -6.51 19.77 -1.15
CA ASN A 423 -5.83 18.68 -0.43
C ASN A 423 -4.35 19.01 -0.17
N MET A 424 -3.97 19.12 1.11
CA MET A 424 -2.59 19.38 1.58
C MET A 424 -2.07 18.26 2.49
N ARG A 425 -2.72 17.08 2.47
CA ARG A 425 -2.38 15.96 3.35
C ARG A 425 -0.90 15.58 3.18
N TYR A 426 -0.17 15.44 4.28
CA TYR A 426 1.26 15.11 4.32
C TYR A 426 2.20 16.06 3.56
N MET A 427 1.79 17.27 3.18
CA MET A 427 2.60 18.14 2.30
C MET A 427 4.05 18.33 2.78
N PHE A 428 4.27 18.55 4.08
CA PHE A 428 5.60 18.70 4.71
C PHE A 428 5.86 17.64 5.78
N ALA A 429 5.22 16.48 5.67
CA ALA A 429 5.43 15.39 6.62
C ALA A 429 6.82 14.77 6.48
N SER A 430 7.31 14.07 7.50
CA SER A 430 8.51 13.25 7.41
C SER A 430 8.47 12.05 8.39
N THR A 431 9.58 11.33 8.46
CA THR A 431 9.87 10.28 9.44
C THR A 431 10.78 10.81 10.56
N TYR A 432 10.68 10.22 11.76
CA TYR A 432 11.49 10.57 12.94
C TYR A 432 13.00 10.66 12.66
N ASP A 433 13.54 9.74 11.85
CA ASP A 433 14.97 9.65 11.55
C ASP A 433 15.49 10.81 10.66
N PHE A 434 14.60 11.49 9.95
CA PHE A 434 14.94 12.53 8.97
C PHE A 434 13.95 13.70 9.07
N PRO A 435 13.96 14.47 10.17
CA PRO A 435 12.97 15.51 10.39
C PRO A 435 12.98 16.56 9.29
N HIS A 436 11.80 17.09 8.98
CA HIS A 436 11.66 18.07 7.90
C HIS A 436 12.24 19.43 8.32
N LYS A 437 13.17 19.99 7.52
CA LYS A 437 13.80 21.31 7.78
C LYS A 437 12.92 22.53 7.45
N PHE A 438 11.69 22.30 6.97
CA PHE A 438 10.89 23.38 6.41
C PHE A 438 10.40 24.30 7.53
N ASN A 439 10.71 25.59 7.40
CA ASN A 439 10.34 26.62 8.36
C ASN A 439 10.19 28.00 7.68
N GLN A 440 9.64 28.03 6.46
CA GLN A 440 9.43 29.27 5.70
C GLN A 440 8.04 29.85 5.93
N ASN A 441 7.93 31.17 5.86
CA ASN A 441 6.66 31.87 6.10
C ASN A 441 5.64 31.54 5.02
N ILE A 442 4.53 30.95 5.43
CA ILE A 442 3.37 30.58 4.60
C ILE A 442 2.06 31.16 5.16
N GLY A 443 2.15 32.14 6.07
CA GLY A 443 1.00 32.71 6.77
C GLY A 443 0.03 33.48 5.86
N ASN A 444 0.47 33.86 4.67
CA ASN A 444 -0.32 34.60 3.68
C ASN A 444 -1.07 33.70 2.69
N TRP A 445 -0.91 32.38 2.78
CA TRP A 445 -1.63 31.45 1.91
C TRP A 445 -3.14 31.51 2.15
N ASP A 446 -3.90 31.60 1.06
CA ASP A 446 -5.35 31.38 1.07
C ASP A 446 -5.63 29.87 1.05
N VAL A 447 -5.93 29.31 2.22
CA VAL A 447 -6.26 27.88 2.39
C VAL A 447 -7.77 27.64 2.53
N SER A 448 -8.61 28.62 2.17
CA SER A 448 -10.06 28.58 2.39
C SER A 448 -10.77 27.43 1.70
N LYS A 449 -10.21 26.87 0.60
CA LYS A 449 -10.77 25.69 -0.10
C LYS A 449 -10.22 24.36 0.38
N VAL A 450 -9.23 24.35 1.28
CA VAL A 450 -8.63 23.11 1.76
C VAL A 450 -9.62 22.36 2.65
N THR A 451 -9.83 21.08 2.34
CA THR A 451 -10.70 20.19 3.13
C THR A 451 -9.89 19.17 3.94
N ASN A 452 -8.64 18.90 3.55
CA ASN A 452 -7.78 17.89 4.17
C ASN A 452 -6.37 18.45 4.47
N MET A 453 -6.06 18.59 5.76
CA MET A 453 -4.74 19.01 6.28
C MET A 453 -4.06 17.91 7.12
N GLY A 454 -4.56 16.67 6.99
CA GLY A 454 -4.07 15.53 7.76
C GLY A 454 -2.56 15.37 7.67
N SER A 455 -1.90 15.33 8.83
CA SER A 455 -0.44 15.14 8.91
C SER A 455 0.41 16.15 8.13
N MET A 456 -0.12 17.33 7.76
CA MET A 456 0.60 18.30 6.91
C MET A 456 2.01 18.63 7.42
N PHE A 457 2.21 18.76 8.74
CA PHE A 457 3.49 19.08 9.39
C PHE A 457 3.98 17.94 10.31
N LYS A 458 3.58 16.70 10.03
CA LYS A 458 4.00 15.56 10.84
C LYS A 458 5.54 15.39 10.82
N GLU A 459 6.18 15.33 11.98
CA GLU A 459 7.65 15.30 12.17
C GLU A 459 8.39 16.51 11.54
N ALA A 460 7.70 17.64 11.33
CA ALA A 460 8.32 18.90 10.92
C ALA A 460 8.92 19.63 12.14
N TYR A 461 10.01 19.10 12.68
CA TYR A 461 10.57 19.50 13.99
C TYR A 461 10.82 20.99 14.16
N TYR A 462 11.24 21.64 13.07
CA TYR A 462 11.65 23.04 13.09
C TYR A 462 10.54 24.02 12.72
N PHE A 463 9.38 23.52 12.25
CA PHE A 463 8.31 24.38 11.77
C PHE A 463 7.70 25.16 12.92
N ASN A 464 7.75 26.50 12.84
CA ASN A 464 7.19 27.40 13.84
C ASN A 464 6.75 28.74 13.25
N GLN A 465 6.19 28.73 12.04
CA GLN A 465 5.76 29.95 11.33
C GLN A 465 4.30 30.30 11.63
N ASN A 466 4.00 31.61 11.65
CA ASN A 466 2.67 32.10 11.97
C ASN A 466 1.66 31.74 10.87
N ILE A 467 0.69 30.89 11.22
CA ILE A 467 -0.41 30.43 10.36
C ILE A 467 -1.78 30.75 10.99
N GLY A 468 -1.81 31.63 11.99
CA GLY A 468 -3.03 31.96 12.74
C GLY A 468 -4.11 32.69 11.94
N ASN A 469 -3.75 33.23 10.78
CA ASN A 469 -4.67 33.95 9.88
C ASN A 469 -5.29 33.06 8.80
N TRP A 470 -4.94 31.77 8.74
CA TRP A 470 -5.53 30.84 7.80
C TRP A 470 -7.03 30.65 8.05
N ASP A 471 -7.82 30.71 6.97
CA ASP A 471 -9.21 30.27 6.98
C ASP A 471 -9.28 28.75 6.81
N VAL A 472 -9.49 28.04 7.92
CA VAL A 472 -9.60 26.57 7.96
C VAL A 472 -11.05 26.08 8.09
N SER A 473 -12.04 26.95 7.86
CA SER A 473 -13.47 26.68 8.06
C SER A 473 -14.06 25.58 7.15
N ASN A 474 -13.33 25.17 6.11
CA ASN A 474 -13.71 24.05 5.23
C ASN A 474 -12.96 22.75 5.53
N VAL A 475 -12.01 22.75 6.47
CA VAL A 475 -11.24 21.56 6.83
C VAL A 475 -12.10 20.59 7.63
N THR A 476 -12.15 19.33 7.19
CA THR A 476 -12.86 18.25 7.88
C THR A 476 -11.90 17.25 8.55
N TYR A 477 -10.66 17.17 8.07
CA TYR A 477 -9.64 16.23 8.58
C TYR A 477 -8.33 16.93 8.98
N MET A 478 -7.99 16.90 10.28
CA MET A 478 -6.77 17.47 10.87
C MET A 478 -5.94 16.46 11.67
N GLY A 479 -6.28 15.17 11.61
CA GLY A 479 -5.60 14.10 12.33
C GLY A 479 -4.08 14.16 12.11
N SER A 480 -3.33 14.15 13.21
CA SER A 480 -1.86 14.21 13.25
C SER A 480 -1.21 15.43 12.59
N MET A 481 -1.94 16.53 12.33
CA MET A 481 -1.43 17.70 11.57
C MET A 481 -0.06 18.21 12.08
N PHE A 482 0.14 18.28 13.40
CA PHE A 482 1.39 18.72 14.06
C PHE A 482 2.05 17.61 14.87
N ALA A 483 1.74 16.34 14.59
CA ALA A 483 2.36 15.22 15.31
C ALA A 483 3.90 15.27 15.13
N GLY A 484 4.67 15.40 16.20
CA GLY A 484 6.12 15.49 16.19
C GLY A 484 6.67 16.89 15.83
N ALA A 485 5.84 17.90 15.56
CA ALA A 485 6.27 19.27 15.29
C ALA A 485 6.74 19.96 16.59
N SER A 486 7.90 19.54 17.11
CA SER A 486 8.37 19.83 18.46
C SER A 486 8.60 21.32 18.76
N SER A 487 8.96 22.12 17.75
CA SER A 487 9.14 23.57 17.89
C SER A 487 7.85 24.39 17.70
N PHE A 488 6.76 23.79 17.22
CA PHE A 488 5.55 24.54 16.85
C PHE A 488 4.85 25.12 18.08
N ASN A 489 4.69 26.44 18.12
CA ASN A 489 4.02 27.14 19.20
C ASN A 489 3.36 28.45 18.74
N GLN A 490 2.79 28.48 17.53
CA GLN A 490 2.16 29.69 16.97
C GLN A 490 0.66 29.75 17.28
N ASN A 491 0.13 30.98 17.44
CA ASN A 491 -1.25 31.19 17.84
C ASN A 491 -2.24 30.80 16.71
N ILE A 492 -3.00 29.74 16.95
CA ILE A 492 -4.05 29.22 16.06
C ILE A 492 -5.44 29.29 16.70
N GLY A 493 -5.59 30.06 17.78
CA GLY A 493 -6.85 30.14 18.54
C GLY A 493 -8.01 30.79 17.80
N LYS A 494 -7.75 31.44 16.65
CA LYS A 494 -8.77 32.07 15.79
C LYS A 494 -9.34 31.15 14.72
N TRP A 495 -8.78 29.94 14.55
CA TRP A 495 -9.24 28.98 13.56
C TRP A 495 -10.68 28.54 13.83
N ASP A 496 -11.50 28.53 12.78
CA ASP A 496 -12.80 27.88 12.77
C ASP A 496 -12.61 26.39 12.45
N VAL A 497 -12.70 25.55 13.47
CA VAL A 497 -12.55 24.09 13.38
C VAL A 497 -13.90 23.35 13.46
N SER A 498 -15.02 24.07 13.30
CA SER A 498 -16.38 23.55 13.51
C SER A 498 -16.77 22.37 12.62
N LYS A 499 -16.08 22.16 11.48
CA LYS A 499 -16.31 21.02 10.58
C LYS A 499 -15.37 19.83 10.81
N VAL A 500 -14.40 19.94 11.71
CA VAL A 500 -13.41 18.90 11.94
C VAL A 500 -14.04 17.74 12.73
N THR A 501 -13.89 16.52 12.23
CA THR A 501 -14.44 15.31 12.91
C THR A 501 -13.37 14.46 13.59
N ASP A 502 -12.11 14.57 13.16
CA ASP A 502 -10.97 13.79 13.68
C ASP A 502 -9.80 14.72 14.07
N MET A 503 -9.48 14.77 15.37
CA MET A 503 -8.33 15.48 15.94
C MET A 503 -7.32 14.51 16.59
N SER A 504 -7.39 13.22 16.26
CA SER A 504 -6.49 12.21 16.80
C SER A 504 -5.04 12.57 16.52
N ARG A 505 -4.21 12.50 17.56
CA ARG A 505 -2.76 12.82 17.52
C ARG A 505 -2.41 14.22 17.00
N MET A 506 -3.36 15.17 16.95
CA MET A 506 -3.13 16.48 16.31
C MET A 506 -1.85 17.18 16.79
N PHE A 507 -1.55 17.11 18.10
CA PHE A 507 -0.36 17.65 18.76
C PHE A 507 0.49 16.57 19.44
N TYR A 508 0.40 15.32 18.97
CA TYR A 508 1.22 14.22 19.49
C TYR A 508 2.70 14.63 19.48
N ASN A 509 3.39 14.61 20.60
CA ASN A 509 4.79 14.97 20.76
C ASN A 509 5.16 16.40 20.28
N ALA A 510 4.18 17.31 20.17
CA ALA A 510 4.42 18.74 19.91
C ALA A 510 4.85 19.43 21.21
N SER A 511 6.08 19.14 21.65
CA SER A 511 6.55 19.43 23.01
C SER A 511 6.49 20.90 23.44
N SER A 512 6.65 21.84 22.49
CA SER A 512 6.61 23.30 22.76
C SER A 512 5.22 23.92 22.65
N PHE A 513 4.21 23.17 22.18
CA PHE A 513 2.90 23.74 21.89
C PHE A 513 2.14 24.12 23.18
N ASN A 514 1.83 25.41 23.34
CA ASN A 514 1.12 25.92 24.50
C ASN A 514 0.29 27.18 24.16
N GLN A 515 -0.51 27.12 23.10
CA GLN A 515 -1.32 28.24 22.63
C GLN A 515 -2.80 28.11 23.01
N ASN A 516 -3.48 29.26 23.15
CA ASN A 516 -4.88 29.28 23.58
C ASN A 516 -5.80 28.83 22.45
N ILE A 517 -6.40 27.65 22.61
CA ILE A 517 -7.35 27.03 21.68
C ILE A 517 -8.72 26.79 22.35
N GLY A 518 -8.97 27.41 23.51
CA GLY A 518 -10.19 27.20 24.29
C GLY A 518 -11.48 27.72 23.64
N ASN A 519 -11.36 28.52 22.57
CA ASN A 519 -12.48 29.07 21.82
C ASN A 519 -12.87 28.23 20.58
N TRP A 520 -12.15 27.14 20.31
CA TRP A 520 -12.49 26.25 19.20
C TRP A 520 -13.85 25.57 19.41
N ASP A 521 -14.67 25.54 18.36
CA ASP A 521 -15.86 24.69 18.29
C ASP A 521 -15.45 23.27 17.89
N VAL A 522 -15.40 22.37 18.88
CA VAL A 522 -15.06 20.96 18.69
C VAL A 522 -16.29 20.04 18.71
N SER A 523 -17.50 20.60 18.58
CA SER A 523 -18.78 19.87 18.74
C SER A 523 -19.01 18.74 17.73
N GLN A 524 -18.26 18.73 16.62
CA GLN A 524 -18.31 17.67 15.60
C GLN A 524 -17.24 16.59 15.77
N VAL A 525 -16.29 16.77 16.69
CA VAL A 525 -15.16 15.83 16.87
C VAL A 525 -15.66 14.55 17.54
N THR A 526 -15.29 13.41 16.95
CA THR A 526 -15.62 12.08 17.50
C THR A 526 -14.41 11.34 18.07
N ASP A 527 -13.19 11.66 17.60
CA ASP A 527 -11.94 11.01 18.04
C ASP A 527 -10.90 12.06 18.50
N MET A 528 -10.49 11.98 19.78
CA MET A 528 -9.45 12.80 20.40
C MET A 528 -8.29 11.97 20.95
N ARG A 529 -8.16 10.70 20.53
CA ARG A 529 -7.08 9.82 21.03
C ARG A 529 -5.72 10.47 20.82
N GLU A 530 -4.90 10.43 21.86
CA GLU A 530 -3.52 10.92 21.87
C GLU A 530 -3.35 12.39 21.39
N MET A 531 -4.40 13.21 21.41
CA MET A 531 -4.36 14.57 20.83
C MET A 531 -3.19 15.41 21.36
N PHE A 532 -2.90 15.34 22.65
CA PHE A 532 -1.78 16.03 23.31
C PHE A 532 -0.73 15.07 23.88
N TYR A 533 -0.72 13.80 23.49
CA TYR A 533 0.26 12.82 24.01
C TYR A 533 1.69 13.39 23.92
N LYS A 534 2.44 13.49 25.02
CA LYS A 534 3.78 14.11 25.09
C LYS A 534 3.89 15.59 24.67
N ALA A 535 2.79 16.35 24.59
CA ALA A 535 2.82 17.81 24.44
C ALA A 535 3.22 18.49 25.77
N LYS A 536 4.47 18.30 26.21
CA LYS A 536 4.96 18.53 27.58
C LYS A 536 4.56 19.87 28.22
N THR A 537 4.49 20.93 27.42
CA THR A 537 4.24 22.30 27.91
C THR A 537 2.77 22.73 27.88
N PHE A 538 1.88 21.94 27.27
CA PHE A 538 0.49 22.33 27.07
C PHE A 538 -0.26 22.44 28.41
N ASN A 539 -0.77 23.64 28.70
CA ASN A 539 -1.56 23.91 29.91
C ASN A 539 -2.54 25.08 29.70
N LYS A 540 -3.24 25.12 28.55
CA LYS A 540 -4.23 26.16 28.24
C LYS A 540 -5.65 25.69 28.53
N ASN A 541 -6.50 26.64 28.94
CA ASN A 541 -7.88 26.35 29.31
C ASN A 541 -8.69 25.93 28.09
N ILE A 542 -9.24 24.72 28.15
CA ILE A 542 -10.11 24.09 27.15
C ILE A 542 -11.44 23.62 27.76
N GLY A 543 -11.78 24.11 28.95
CA GLY A 543 -12.98 23.70 29.68
C GLY A 543 -14.31 24.08 29.01
N LYS A 544 -14.27 24.94 27.99
CA LYS A 544 -15.44 25.37 27.20
C LYS A 544 -15.77 24.48 26.01
N TRP A 545 -14.91 23.51 25.70
CA TRP A 545 -15.13 22.59 24.57
C TRP A 545 -16.38 21.73 24.77
N ASP A 546 -17.21 21.64 23.73
CA ASP A 546 -18.29 20.65 23.64
C ASP A 546 -17.71 19.33 23.12
N VAL A 547 -17.47 18.39 24.03
CA VAL A 547 -16.95 17.05 23.74
C VAL A 547 -18.04 15.97 23.70
N SER A 548 -19.31 16.36 23.64
CA SER A 548 -20.47 15.45 23.76
C SER A 548 -20.59 14.40 22.64
N LYS A 549 -19.83 14.53 21.55
CA LYS A 549 -19.74 13.54 20.47
C LYS A 549 -18.50 12.65 20.52
N VAL A 550 -17.54 12.94 21.39
CA VAL A 550 -16.29 12.19 21.49
C VAL A 550 -16.56 10.80 22.07
N THR A 551 -16.04 9.76 21.42
CA THR A 551 -16.14 8.37 21.88
C THR A 551 -14.81 7.83 22.37
N ASN A 552 -13.69 8.41 21.94
CA ASN A 552 -12.35 7.97 22.32
C ASN A 552 -11.48 9.14 22.83
N MET A 553 -11.05 9.04 24.09
CA MET A 553 -10.12 9.98 24.76
C MET A 553 -8.85 9.29 25.26
N SER A 554 -8.59 8.07 24.79
CA SER A 554 -7.41 7.28 25.19
C SER A 554 -6.13 8.10 24.99
N SER A 555 -5.32 8.14 26.05
CA SER A 555 -4.02 8.81 26.10
C SER A 555 -4.02 10.30 25.70
N MET A 556 -5.17 10.99 25.76
CA MET A 556 -5.30 12.38 25.29
C MET A 556 -4.27 13.32 25.94
N PHE A 557 -4.04 13.20 27.25
CA PHE A 557 -3.06 13.99 28.02
C PHE A 557 -1.92 13.13 28.60
N ASN A 558 -1.67 11.96 28.03
CA ASN A 558 -0.61 11.09 28.52
C ASN A 558 0.77 11.78 28.33
N GLU A 559 1.57 11.79 29.39
CA GLU A 559 2.86 12.47 29.51
C GLU A 559 2.79 13.99 29.29
N VAL A 560 1.61 14.62 29.49
CA VAL A 560 1.45 16.09 29.49
C VAL A 560 1.73 16.65 30.89
N GLN A 561 3.02 16.84 31.16
CA GLN A 561 3.57 17.12 32.49
C GLN A 561 2.89 18.29 33.24
N LEU A 562 2.42 19.32 32.54
CA LEU A 562 1.89 20.55 33.14
C LEU A 562 0.37 20.70 33.10
N PHE A 563 -0.36 19.83 32.40
CA PHE A 563 -1.80 20.03 32.21
C PHE A 563 -2.57 19.85 33.51
N ASN A 564 -3.25 20.92 33.94
CA ASN A 564 -4.07 20.94 35.15
C ASN A 564 -5.23 21.95 35.05
N GLN A 565 -5.90 22.01 33.89
CA GLN A 565 -6.99 22.97 33.63
C GLN A 565 -8.37 22.36 33.93
N ASN A 566 -9.32 23.20 34.33
CA ASN A 566 -10.67 22.74 34.69
C ASN A 566 -11.42 22.25 33.44
N ILE A 567 -11.75 20.96 33.44
CA ILE A 567 -12.51 20.23 32.41
C ILE A 567 -13.71 19.48 33.02
N GLY A 568 -14.10 19.83 34.26
CA GLY A 568 -15.17 19.14 34.98
C GLY A 568 -16.55 19.29 34.35
N ASN A 569 -16.73 20.27 33.47
CA ASN A 569 -18.00 20.55 32.77
C ASN A 569 -18.14 19.79 31.43
N TRP A 570 -17.15 19.00 31.03
CA TRP A 570 -17.22 18.21 29.79
C TRP A 570 -18.30 17.12 29.87
N ASP A 571 -19.13 17.03 28.83
CA ASP A 571 -20.03 15.89 28.63
C ASP A 571 -19.26 14.71 28.03
N VAL A 572 -18.81 13.79 28.88
CA VAL A 572 -18.09 12.57 28.49
C VAL A 572 -19.02 11.35 28.35
N SER A 573 -20.34 11.53 28.32
CA SER A 573 -21.33 10.44 28.36
C SER A 573 -21.30 9.47 27.18
N LYS A 574 -20.59 9.79 26.10
CA LYS A 574 -20.37 8.91 24.94
C LYS A 574 -19.00 8.25 24.90
N VAL A 575 -18.08 8.62 25.79
CA VAL A 575 -16.72 8.09 25.81
C VAL A 575 -16.74 6.62 26.26
N THR A 576 -16.09 5.76 25.49
CA THR A 576 -15.96 4.32 25.79
C THR A 576 -14.56 3.93 26.23
N ASP A 577 -13.53 4.72 25.88
CA ASP A 577 -12.12 4.47 26.22
C ASP A 577 -11.46 5.73 26.80
N MET A 578 -10.98 5.63 28.04
CA MET A 578 -10.23 6.66 28.77
C MET A 578 -8.85 6.15 29.22
N SER A 579 -8.37 5.06 28.61
CA SER A 579 -7.11 4.44 29.00
C SER A 579 -5.95 5.43 28.90
N SER A 580 -5.15 5.50 29.96
CA SER A 580 -3.97 6.37 30.09
C SER A 580 -4.22 7.86 29.86
N MET A 581 -5.47 8.35 29.99
CA MET A 581 -5.82 9.74 29.66
C MET A 581 -4.94 10.78 30.37
N PHE A 582 -4.61 10.57 31.66
CA PHE A 582 -3.73 11.42 32.47
C PHE A 582 -2.50 10.67 32.98
N ALA A 583 -2.02 9.68 32.23
CA ALA A 583 -0.83 8.93 32.62
C ALA A 583 0.44 9.81 32.56
N GLY A 584 1.38 9.57 33.45
CA GLY A 584 2.73 10.16 33.45
C GLY A 584 3.82 9.09 33.44
N THR A 585 5.05 9.49 33.74
CA THR A 585 6.18 8.58 33.95
C THR A 585 6.73 8.70 35.37
N TYR A 586 7.58 7.76 35.78
CA TYR A 586 8.25 7.80 37.08
C TYR A 586 9.06 9.08 37.29
N ASP A 587 9.80 9.50 36.25
CA ASP A 587 10.63 10.71 36.29
C ASP A 587 9.81 11.99 36.15
N PHE A 588 8.66 11.91 35.46
CA PHE A 588 7.78 13.06 35.20
C PHE A 588 6.32 12.70 35.49
N PRO A 589 5.92 12.71 36.78
CA PRO A 589 4.54 12.47 37.18
C PRO A 589 3.57 13.50 36.60
N HIS A 590 2.35 13.07 36.28
CA HIS A 590 1.30 13.96 35.78
C HIS A 590 0.74 14.84 36.92
N LYS A 591 0.57 16.14 36.66
CA LYS A 591 0.11 17.14 37.65
C LYS A 591 -1.41 17.34 37.73
N PHE A 592 -2.21 16.48 37.08
CA PHE A 592 -3.64 16.71 36.96
C PHE A 592 -4.34 16.46 38.30
N ASN A 593 -5.12 17.42 38.76
CA ASN A 593 -5.86 17.34 40.02
C ASN A 593 -7.11 18.26 40.00
N GLN A 594 -7.78 18.38 38.87
CA GLN A 594 -9.00 19.18 38.74
C GLN A 594 -10.26 18.34 38.98
N ASN A 595 -11.31 18.98 39.52
CA ASN A 595 -12.55 18.28 39.84
C ASN A 595 -13.24 17.74 38.58
N ILE A 596 -13.46 16.42 38.55
CA ILE A 596 -14.13 15.66 37.49
C ILE A 596 -15.27 14.79 38.06
N SER A 597 -15.78 15.12 39.25
CA SER A 597 -16.81 14.36 39.96
C SER A 597 -18.11 14.22 39.16
N ASN A 598 -18.38 15.18 38.27
CA ASN A 598 -19.64 15.29 37.53
C ASN A 598 -19.62 14.53 36.18
N TRP A 599 -18.51 13.91 35.82
CA TRP A 599 -18.41 13.15 34.59
C TRP A 599 -19.32 11.92 34.59
N ASN A 600 -20.13 11.78 33.54
CA ASN A 600 -20.88 10.56 33.29
C ASN A 600 -19.99 9.54 32.57
N VAL A 601 -19.39 8.62 33.32
CA VAL A 601 -18.49 7.58 32.80
C VAL A 601 -19.18 6.23 32.56
N SER A 602 -20.53 6.18 32.61
CA SER A 602 -21.30 4.93 32.53
C SER A 602 -21.06 4.11 31.26
N LYS A 603 -20.60 4.71 30.16
CA LYS A 603 -20.26 3.99 28.91
C LYS A 603 -18.80 3.57 28.80
N VAL A 604 -17.94 3.98 29.72
CA VAL A 604 -16.52 3.65 29.69
C VAL A 604 -16.34 2.17 29.99
N THR A 605 -15.61 1.47 29.12
CA THR A 605 -15.30 0.04 29.27
C THR A 605 -13.83 -0.21 29.61
N ASN A 606 -12.96 0.77 29.32
CA ASN A 606 -11.52 0.70 29.53
C ASN A 606 -11.00 1.94 30.29
N MET A 607 -10.49 1.73 31.51
CA MET A 607 -9.87 2.76 32.36
C MET A 607 -8.40 2.42 32.69
N ARG A 608 -7.78 1.52 31.91
CA ARG A 608 -6.39 1.10 32.14
C ARG A 608 -5.49 2.31 32.25
N GLY A 609 -4.76 2.43 33.37
CA GLY A 609 -3.73 3.45 33.55
C GLY A 609 -4.21 4.90 33.55
N MET A 610 -5.52 5.18 33.68
CA MET A 610 -6.07 6.54 33.52
C MET A 610 -5.32 7.60 34.35
N PHE A 611 -4.90 7.26 35.57
CA PHE A 611 -4.13 8.12 36.48
C PHE A 611 -2.76 7.53 36.84
N PHE A 612 -2.19 6.70 35.96
CA PHE A 612 -0.86 6.13 36.16
C PHE A 612 0.18 7.25 36.36
N GLN A 613 0.95 7.22 37.44
CA GLN A 613 1.91 8.27 37.83
C GLN A 613 1.30 9.68 37.92
N ALA A 614 -0.01 9.82 38.12
CA ALA A 614 -0.64 11.10 38.44
C ALA A 614 -0.49 11.39 39.94
N SER A 615 0.75 11.66 40.38
CA SER A 615 1.14 11.67 41.80
C SER A 615 0.35 12.65 42.67
N SER A 616 -0.21 13.71 42.08
CA SER A 616 -0.99 14.75 42.77
C SER A 616 -2.50 14.53 42.74
N PHE A 617 -2.99 13.56 41.97
CA PHE A 617 -4.43 13.35 41.76
C PHE A 617 -5.11 12.86 43.05
N ASN A 618 -6.11 13.58 43.53
CA ASN A 618 -6.87 13.21 44.74
C ASN A 618 -8.32 13.74 44.72
N GLN A 619 -8.98 13.76 43.56
CA GLN A 619 -10.33 14.31 43.40
C GLN A 619 -11.42 13.27 43.64
N ASN A 620 -12.57 13.72 44.17
CA ASN A 620 -13.68 12.82 44.51
C ASN A 620 -14.36 12.27 43.25
N ILE A 621 -14.16 10.98 43.00
CA ILE A 621 -14.72 10.20 41.89
C ILE A 621 -15.63 9.06 42.39
N GLY A 622 -16.02 9.08 43.66
CA GLY A 622 -16.82 8.02 44.27
C GLY A 622 -18.20 7.82 43.67
N ASN A 623 -18.73 8.85 43.01
CA ASN A 623 -20.05 8.84 42.37
C ASN A 623 -20.05 8.34 40.92
N TRP A 624 -18.89 7.96 40.38
CA TRP A 624 -18.80 7.43 39.03
C TRP A 624 -19.49 6.07 38.89
N ASP A 625 -20.32 5.92 37.85
CA ASP A 625 -20.84 4.63 37.42
C ASP A 625 -19.78 3.90 36.58
N VAL A 626 -19.05 2.99 37.22
CA VAL A 626 -18.01 2.16 36.59
C VAL A 626 -18.51 0.75 36.24
N SER A 627 -19.83 0.50 36.30
CA SER A 627 -20.42 -0.83 36.13
C SER A 627 -20.12 -1.50 34.78
N ASN A 628 -19.80 -0.71 33.75
CA ASN A 628 -19.42 -1.21 32.42
C ASN A 628 -17.92 -1.40 32.22
N VAL A 629 -17.08 -1.01 33.18
CA VAL A 629 -15.62 -1.13 33.08
C VAL A 629 -15.20 -2.59 33.20
N THR A 630 -14.34 -3.03 32.29
CA THR A 630 -13.77 -4.39 32.28
C THR A 630 -12.28 -4.42 32.61
N ASN A 631 -11.56 -3.31 32.40
CA ASN A 631 -10.13 -3.20 32.65
C ASN A 631 -9.80 -1.95 33.49
N MET A 632 -9.24 -2.18 34.69
CA MET A 632 -8.75 -1.15 35.61
C MET A 632 -7.26 -1.32 35.94
N SER A 633 -6.53 -2.10 35.14
CA SER A 633 -5.10 -2.30 35.35
C SER A 633 -4.35 -0.96 35.39
N TYR A 634 -3.44 -0.79 36.35
CA TYR A 634 -2.64 0.42 36.56
C TYR A 634 -3.43 1.72 36.84
N MET A 635 -4.75 1.67 37.06
CA MET A 635 -5.61 2.88 37.10
C MET A 635 -5.09 3.98 38.02
N PHE A 636 -4.57 3.63 39.20
CA PHE A 636 -3.99 4.53 40.20
C PHE A 636 -2.53 4.20 40.54
N ALA A 637 -1.84 3.41 39.71
CA ALA A 637 -0.46 3.07 39.98
C ALA A 637 0.41 4.33 40.01
N GLY A 638 1.12 4.61 41.10
CA GLY A 638 1.92 5.82 41.30
C GLY A 638 1.11 7.08 41.64
N ALA A 639 -0.22 6.99 41.81
CA ALA A 639 -1.06 8.10 42.27
C ALA A 639 -0.91 8.32 43.79
N LYS A 640 0.28 8.76 44.20
CA LYS A 640 0.73 8.81 45.61
C LYS A 640 -0.22 9.56 46.55
N ALA A 641 -0.89 10.60 46.09
CA ALA A 641 -1.83 11.40 46.90
C ALA A 641 -3.26 10.83 46.96
N PHE A 642 -3.62 9.87 46.10
CA PHE A 642 -5.00 9.43 45.95
C PHE A 642 -5.51 8.69 47.20
N ASN A 643 -6.58 9.21 47.81
CA ASN A 643 -7.20 8.62 49.00
C ASN A 643 -8.70 8.93 49.11
N GLN A 644 -9.42 8.90 47.99
CA GLN A 644 -10.86 9.20 47.93
C GLN A 644 -11.73 7.94 48.05
N ASN A 645 -12.97 8.10 48.52
CA ASN A 645 -13.88 6.98 48.73
C ASN A 645 -14.42 6.45 47.40
N ILE A 646 -14.09 5.20 47.08
CA ILE A 646 -14.54 4.45 45.89
C ILE A 646 -15.19 3.12 46.25
N GLY A 647 -15.54 2.92 47.53
CA GLY A 647 -16.08 1.66 48.03
C GLY A 647 -17.46 1.29 47.45
N ASN A 648 -18.17 2.28 46.89
CA ASN A 648 -19.50 2.10 46.30
C ASN A 648 -19.47 1.76 44.80
N TRP A 649 -18.29 1.66 44.19
CA TRP A 649 -18.17 1.29 42.78
C TRP A 649 -18.63 -0.14 42.52
N ASP A 650 -19.46 -0.32 41.49
CA ASP A 650 -19.76 -1.65 40.94
C ASP A 650 -18.63 -2.09 40.01
N VAL A 651 -17.76 -2.96 40.52
CA VAL A 651 -16.63 -3.54 39.78
C VAL A 651 -16.91 -4.97 39.28
N SER A 652 -18.17 -5.43 39.31
CA SER A 652 -18.56 -6.82 39.03
C SER A 652 -18.28 -7.29 37.58
N ARG A 653 -17.94 -6.37 36.67
CA ARG A 653 -17.54 -6.67 35.28
C ARG A 653 -16.02 -6.59 35.06
N VAL A 654 -15.26 -6.12 36.03
CA VAL A 654 -13.80 -5.99 35.92
C VAL A 654 -13.17 -7.38 35.91
N THR A 655 -12.32 -7.63 34.92
CA THR A 655 -11.55 -8.88 34.81
C THR A 655 -10.06 -8.68 35.10
N ASN A 656 -9.55 -7.45 34.98
CA ASN A 656 -8.14 -7.13 35.20
C ASN A 656 -7.96 -5.94 36.17
N MET A 657 -7.31 -6.19 37.30
CA MET A 657 -6.94 -5.20 38.34
C MET A 657 -5.42 -5.17 38.59
N ASN A 658 -4.63 -5.69 37.64
CA ASN A 658 -3.17 -5.70 37.73
C ASN A 658 -2.63 -4.30 38.08
N SER A 659 -1.85 -4.22 39.15
CA SER A 659 -1.16 -3.01 39.62
C SER A 659 -2.07 -1.82 39.88
N MET A 660 -3.38 -2.01 40.11
CA MET A 660 -4.34 -0.91 40.19
C MET A 660 -3.94 0.18 41.21
N PHE A 661 -3.39 -0.19 42.36
CA PHE A 661 -2.93 0.72 43.43
C PHE A 661 -1.43 0.58 43.72
N SER A 662 -0.64 0.07 42.78
CA SER A 662 0.81 -0.02 42.95
C SER A 662 1.39 1.37 43.27
N GLU A 663 2.18 1.52 44.33
CA GLU A 663 2.77 2.78 44.80
C GLU A 663 1.75 3.90 45.14
N ALA A 664 0.46 3.59 45.30
CA ALA A 664 -0.54 4.52 45.80
C ALA A 664 -0.40 4.68 47.32
N THR A 665 0.69 5.29 47.76
CA THR A 665 1.15 5.27 49.17
C THR A 665 0.18 5.86 50.18
N SER A 666 -0.73 6.76 49.78
CA SER A 666 -1.75 7.34 50.66
C SER A 666 -3.07 6.58 50.70
N PHE A 667 -3.30 5.63 49.77
CA PHE A 667 -4.61 5.01 49.61
C PHE A 667 -4.93 4.06 50.78
N ASN A 668 -6.02 4.36 51.50
CA ASN A 668 -6.49 3.54 52.62
C ASN A 668 -8.01 3.63 52.80
N ARG A 669 -8.79 3.61 51.71
CA ARG A 669 -10.27 3.65 51.75
C ARG A 669 -10.88 2.27 51.59
N ASN A 670 -12.02 2.07 52.25
CA ASN A 670 -12.69 0.77 52.30
C ASN A 670 -13.20 0.36 50.91
N ILE A 671 -12.76 -0.81 50.46
CA ILE A 671 -13.13 -1.48 49.19
C ILE A 671 -13.58 -2.93 49.42
N GLY A 672 -13.86 -3.30 50.68
CA GLY A 672 -14.20 -4.67 51.08
C GLY A 672 -15.51 -5.19 50.48
N ASN A 673 -16.39 -4.29 50.03
CA ASN A 673 -17.69 -4.62 49.44
C ASN A 673 -17.64 -4.84 47.92
N TRP A 674 -16.48 -4.70 47.28
CA TRP A 674 -16.35 -4.92 45.84
C TRP A 674 -16.60 -6.38 45.44
N ASP A 675 -17.41 -6.59 44.41
CA ASP A 675 -17.54 -7.89 43.74
C ASP A 675 -16.38 -8.10 42.76
N VAL A 676 -15.34 -8.79 43.23
CA VAL A 676 -14.16 -9.15 42.42
C VAL A 676 -14.26 -10.54 41.79
N SER A 677 -15.44 -11.18 41.79
CA SER A 677 -15.63 -12.58 41.37
C SER A 677 -15.31 -12.88 39.90
N LYS A 678 -15.14 -11.85 39.06
CA LYS A 678 -14.72 -11.98 37.65
C LYS A 678 -13.26 -11.63 37.41
N VAL A 679 -12.53 -11.13 38.41
CA VAL A 679 -11.13 -10.76 38.28
C VAL A 679 -10.26 -12.01 38.13
N THR A 680 -9.38 -12.01 37.14
CA THR A 680 -8.43 -13.10 36.89
C THR A 680 -6.97 -12.69 37.16
N ASP A 681 -6.63 -11.40 37.04
CA ASP A 681 -5.28 -10.86 37.30
C ASP A 681 -5.30 -9.77 38.39
N MET A 682 -4.59 -10.05 39.50
CA MET A 682 -4.35 -9.14 40.63
C MET A 682 -2.84 -8.95 40.91
N ASN A 683 -1.97 -9.24 39.94
CA ASN A 683 -0.54 -9.01 40.09
C ASN A 683 -0.27 -7.57 40.55
N GLY A 684 0.55 -7.40 41.58
CA GLY A 684 1.01 -6.10 42.06
C GLY A 684 -0.08 -5.14 42.53
N MET A 685 -1.33 -5.59 42.76
CA MET A 685 -2.47 -4.70 43.01
C MET A 685 -2.20 -3.64 44.09
N PHE A 686 -1.49 -3.99 45.17
CA PHE A 686 -1.07 -3.13 46.28
C PHE A 686 0.46 -3.09 46.47
N TYR A 687 1.23 -3.34 45.40
CA TYR A 687 2.69 -3.27 45.42
C TYR A 687 3.15 -1.89 45.94
N TYR A 688 3.92 -1.80 47.01
CA TYR A 688 4.31 -0.58 47.73
C TYR A 688 3.15 0.38 48.12
N ALA A 689 1.92 -0.12 48.28
CA ALA A 689 0.81 0.67 48.85
C ALA A 689 0.94 0.73 50.38
N THR A 690 1.91 1.50 50.88
CA THR A 690 2.39 1.43 52.27
C THR A 690 1.35 1.73 53.34
N SER A 691 0.30 2.52 53.04
CA SER A 691 -0.78 2.85 53.98
C SER A 691 -1.99 1.90 53.92
N PHE A 692 -2.10 1.03 52.92
CA PHE A 692 -3.32 0.25 52.71
C PHE A 692 -3.49 -0.83 53.79
N ASN A 693 -4.60 -0.77 54.52
CA ASN A 693 -4.91 -1.75 55.57
C ASN A 693 -6.42 -1.97 55.74
N GLN A 694 -7.20 -1.96 54.66
CA GLN A 694 -8.66 -2.11 54.72
C GLN A 694 -9.10 -3.57 54.56
N ASN A 695 -10.19 -3.95 55.23
CA ASN A 695 -10.67 -5.33 55.24
C ASN A 695 -11.18 -5.76 53.86
N ILE A 696 -10.50 -6.75 53.27
CA ILE A 696 -10.81 -7.37 51.97
C ILE A 696 -11.01 -8.89 52.10
N GLY A 697 -11.21 -9.39 53.32
CA GLY A 697 -11.34 -10.82 53.60
C GLY A 697 -12.56 -11.48 52.96
N ASN A 698 -13.56 -10.70 52.59
CA ASN A 698 -14.82 -11.17 51.98
C ASN A 698 -14.77 -11.24 50.44
N TRP A 699 -13.66 -10.84 49.82
CA TRP A 699 -13.51 -10.91 48.37
C TRP A 699 -13.56 -12.35 47.85
N ASN A 700 -14.36 -12.57 46.80
CA ASN A 700 -14.37 -13.83 46.05
C ASN A 700 -13.24 -13.83 45.02
N VAL A 701 -12.09 -14.39 45.39
CA VAL A 701 -10.90 -14.49 44.53
C VAL A 701 -10.78 -15.83 43.79
N SER A 702 -11.83 -16.65 43.77
CA SER A 702 -11.80 -18.01 43.19
C SER A 702 -11.44 -18.08 41.70
N LYS A 703 -11.59 -16.98 40.95
CA LYS A 703 -11.19 -16.90 39.53
C LYS A 703 -9.80 -16.30 39.29
N VAL A 704 -9.13 -15.81 40.33
CA VAL A 704 -7.80 -15.20 40.19
C VAL A 704 -6.77 -16.28 39.89
N THR A 705 -5.97 -16.04 38.85
CA THR A 705 -4.87 -16.92 38.44
C THR A 705 -3.50 -16.35 38.80
N TYR A 706 -3.37 -15.01 38.88
CA TYR A 706 -2.09 -14.34 39.11
C TYR A 706 -2.15 -13.34 40.28
N MET A 707 -1.23 -13.49 41.26
CA MET A 707 -1.10 -12.65 42.46
C MET A 707 0.37 -12.28 42.78
N ILE A 708 1.26 -12.26 41.78
CA ILE A 708 2.67 -11.90 41.95
C ILE A 708 2.76 -10.52 42.61
N GLY A 709 3.50 -10.43 43.71
CA GLY A 709 3.79 -9.15 44.37
C GLY A 709 2.56 -8.38 44.86
N MET A 710 1.39 -9.01 45.02
CA MET A 710 0.13 -8.31 45.32
C MET A 710 0.25 -7.36 46.52
N PHE A 711 0.97 -7.74 47.58
CA PHE A 711 1.23 -6.94 48.78
C PHE A 711 2.72 -6.69 49.03
N PHE A 712 3.55 -6.76 47.99
CA PHE A 712 4.98 -6.47 48.11
C PHE A 712 5.17 -5.09 48.73
N GLY A 713 5.92 -4.94 49.81
CA GLY A 713 6.16 -3.64 50.45
C GLY A 713 4.93 -2.93 51.00
N ALA A 714 3.76 -3.58 51.08
CA ALA A 714 2.55 -3.04 51.69
C ALA A 714 2.68 -3.09 53.23
N THR A 715 3.51 -2.22 53.79
CA THR A 715 4.00 -2.29 55.17
C THR A 715 2.90 -2.26 56.24
N ALA A 716 1.77 -1.59 55.99
CA ALA A 716 0.65 -1.51 56.94
C ALA A 716 -0.35 -2.68 56.84
N PHE A 717 -0.32 -3.48 55.76
CA PHE A 717 -1.36 -4.46 55.49
C PHE A 717 -1.35 -5.59 56.53
N ASN A 718 -2.44 -5.75 57.27
CA ASN A 718 -2.60 -6.80 58.27
C ASN A 718 -4.06 -7.22 58.46
N GLN A 719 -4.76 -7.50 57.35
CA GLN A 719 -6.17 -7.88 57.37
C GLN A 719 -6.37 -9.39 57.18
N ASN A 720 -7.45 -9.92 57.76
CA ASN A 720 -7.74 -11.35 57.71
C ASN A 720 -8.25 -11.78 56.33
N ILE A 721 -7.43 -12.55 55.62
CA ILE A 721 -7.72 -13.11 54.28
C ILE A 721 -7.74 -14.65 54.28
N ARG A 722 -7.96 -15.26 55.46
CA ARG A 722 -7.98 -16.72 55.64
C ARG A 722 -9.00 -17.44 54.76
N ASN A 723 -10.10 -16.76 54.41
CA ASN A 723 -11.23 -17.34 53.70
C ASN A 723 -11.13 -17.22 52.17
N TRP A 724 -10.06 -16.66 51.64
CA TRP A 724 -9.84 -16.59 50.20
C TRP A 724 -9.68 -17.99 49.58
N ASP A 725 -10.44 -18.26 48.52
CA ASP A 725 -10.23 -19.43 47.66
C ASP A 725 -9.16 -19.11 46.62
N VAL A 726 -7.92 -19.52 46.90
CA VAL A 726 -6.77 -19.34 46.01
C VAL A 726 -6.45 -20.59 45.17
N SER A 727 -7.39 -21.55 45.08
CA SER A 727 -7.14 -22.85 44.44
C SER A 727 -6.87 -22.78 42.93
N ASN A 728 -7.20 -21.67 42.28
CA ASN A 728 -6.92 -21.41 40.86
C ASN A 728 -5.68 -20.54 40.62
N VAL A 729 -5.03 -20.05 41.67
CA VAL A 729 -3.81 -19.23 41.52
C VAL A 729 -2.65 -20.13 41.10
N THR A 730 -1.94 -19.71 40.06
CA THR A 730 -0.76 -20.40 39.52
C THR A 730 0.55 -19.66 39.82
N SER A 731 0.52 -18.35 40.07
CA SER A 731 1.71 -17.59 40.46
C SER A 731 1.45 -16.63 41.63
N MET A 732 2.33 -16.68 42.63
CA MET A 732 2.31 -15.93 43.88
C MET A 732 3.69 -15.36 44.26
N SER A 733 4.68 -15.38 43.37
CA SER A 733 6.03 -14.89 43.70
C SER A 733 5.99 -13.49 44.29
N PHE A 734 6.76 -13.30 45.36
CA PHE A 734 6.87 -12.06 46.12
C PHE A 734 5.58 -11.52 46.77
N MET A 735 4.50 -12.31 46.87
CA MET A 735 3.16 -11.83 47.28
C MET A 735 3.14 -10.99 48.56
N PHE A 736 3.91 -11.34 49.58
CA PHE A 736 4.01 -10.62 50.87
C PHE A 736 5.42 -10.13 51.17
N THR A 737 6.33 -10.08 50.19
CA THR A 737 7.70 -9.64 50.42
C THR A 737 7.70 -8.23 50.99
N GLY A 738 8.33 -8.00 52.15
CA GLY A 738 8.35 -6.68 52.81
C GLY A 738 7.01 -6.21 53.40
N ALA A 739 5.94 -7.03 53.40
CA ALA A 739 4.68 -6.75 54.10
C ALA A 739 4.88 -6.92 55.62
N SER A 740 5.64 -6.02 56.23
CA SER A 740 6.22 -6.19 57.58
C SER A 740 5.17 -6.34 58.70
N SER A 741 3.98 -5.76 58.56
CA SER A 741 2.90 -5.90 59.55
C SER A 741 2.07 -7.19 59.42
N PHE A 742 2.16 -7.91 58.30
CA PHE A 742 1.27 -9.03 58.01
C PHE A 742 1.56 -10.23 58.92
N ASN A 743 0.56 -10.64 59.71
CA ASN A 743 0.70 -11.76 60.65
C ASN A 743 -0.49 -12.74 60.67
N LYS A 744 -1.42 -12.64 59.71
CA LYS A 744 -2.67 -13.41 59.71
C LYS A 744 -2.47 -14.85 59.29
N ASN A 745 -3.35 -15.72 59.78
CA ASN A 745 -3.27 -17.16 59.57
C ASN A 745 -3.92 -17.57 58.23
N ILE A 746 -3.08 -17.92 57.26
CA ILE A 746 -3.46 -18.38 55.91
C ILE A 746 -3.07 -19.84 55.67
N SER A 747 -2.81 -20.62 56.73
CA SER A 747 -2.33 -22.00 56.63
C SER A 747 -3.29 -22.98 55.92
N ASN A 748 -4.55 -22.59 55.77
CA ASN A 748 -5.62 -23.36 55.12
C ASN A 748 -5.74 -23.12 53.60
N TRP A 749 -4.98 -22.19 53.02
CA TRP A 749 -5.04 -21.92 51.59
C TRP A 749 -4.64 -23.15 50.75
N ASN A 750 -5.48 -23.49 49.77
CA ASN A 750 -5.15 -24.51 48.78
C ASN A 750 -4.22 -23.92 47.72
N VAL A 751 -2.92 -24.19 47.85
CA VAL A 751 -1.87 -23.67 46.97
C VAL A 751 -1.30 -24.74 46.03
N SER A 752 -2.06 -25.80 45.75
CA SER A 752 -1.61 -26.95 44.93
C SER A 752 -1.30 -26.57 43.48
N LYS A 753 -2.01 -25.60 42.90
CA LYS A 753 -1.78 -25.12 41.52
C LYS A 753 -0.69 -24.05 41.40
N VAL A 754 -0.17 -23.52 42.50
CA VAL A 754 0.89 -22.50 42.45
C VAL A 754 2.18 -23.16 41.94
N THR A 755 2.71 -22.70 40.82
CA THR A 755 3.96 -23.17 40.20
C THR A 755 5.12 -22.21 40.39
N ASP A 756 4.83 -20.95 40.74
CA ASP A 756 5.78 -19.85 40.89
C ASP A 756 5.52 -19.13 42.23
N TRP A 757 6.44 -19.28 43.20
CA TRP A 757 6.26 -18.84 44.59
C TRP A 757 7.54 -18.30 45.24
N ASP A 758 8.47 -17.79 44.44
CA ASP A 758 9.75 -17.29 44.92
C ASP A 758 9.54 -16.15 45.92
N ASP A 759 10.28 -16.20 47.03
CA ASP A 759 10.38 -15.15 48.04
C ASP A 759 9.06 -14.60 48.62
N ILE A 760 7.95 -15.37 48.61
CA ILE A 760 6.62 -14.93 49.09
C ILE A 760 6.67 -14.13 50.40
N PHE A 761 7.46 -14.58 51.38
CA PHE A 761 7.53 -14.00 52.72
C PHE A 761 8.89 -13.34 53.04
N PHE A 762 9.72 -13.07 52.04
CA PHE A 762 11.01 -12.41 52.25
C PHE A 762 10.80 -11.04 52.91
N TYR A 763 11.50 -10.73 54.01
CA TYR A 763 11.27 -9.54 54.85
C TYR A 763 9.84 -9.34 55.43
N ALA A 764 8.97 -10.36 55.43
CA ALA A 764 7.68 -10.35 56.12
C ALA A 764 7.84 -10.69 57.61
N ASN A 765 8.55 -9.84 58.37
CA ASN A 765 9.13 -10.18 59.68
C ASN A 765 8.13 -10.66 60.75
N ASN A 766 6.85 -10.25 60.68
CA ASN A 766 5.81 -10.65 61.64
C ASN A 766 5.09 -11.96 61.28
N MET A 767 5.38 -12.55 60.11
CA MET A 767 4.71 -13.75 59.63
C MET A 767 5.24 -15.02 60.30
N LYS A 768 4.44 -15.60 61.20
CA LYS A 768 4.80 -16.85 61.90
C LYS A 768 4.78 -18.05 60.96
N ARG A 769 5.74 -18.98 61.11
CA ARG A 769 5.81 -20.23 60.32
C ARG A 769 4.52 -21.05 60.34
N ALA A 770 3.85 -21.14 61.50
CA ALA A 770 2.59 -21.87 61.66
C ALA A 770 1.41 -21.25 60.87
N ASN A 771 1.49 -19.97 60.54
CA ASN A 771 0.47 -19.23 59.81
C ASN A 771 0.61 -19.38 58.28
N LYS A 772 1.72 -19.97 57.79
CA LYS A 772 1.99 -20.18 56.36
C LYS A 772 1.31 -21.47 55.84
N PRO A 773 0.87 -21.51 54.57
CA PRO A 773 0.47 -22.76 53.91
C PRO A 773 1.61 -23.78 53.99
N PRO A 774 1.34 -25.08 54.21
CA PRO A 774 2.38 -26.10 54.38
C PRO A 774 3.44 -26.11 53.27
N ARG A 775 3.04 -25.84 52.02
CA ARG A 775 3.93 -25.80 50.85
C ARG A 775 4.96 -24.64 50.89
N PHE A 776 4.70 -23.59 51.65
CA PHE A 776 5.51 -22.35 51.69
C PHE A 776 6.25 -22.15 53.03
N ARG A 777 6.39 -23.20 53.84
CA ARG A 777 6.93 -23.13 55.21
C ARG A 777 8.44 -23.11 55.32
#